data_AF-A0A2I0FTE2-F1
#
_entry.id   AF-A0A2I0FTE2-F1
#
_cell.length_a   1.000
_cell.length_b   1.000
_cell.length_c   1.000
_cell.angle_alpha   90.00
_cell.angle_beta   90.00
_cell.angle_gamma   90.00
#
_symmetry.space_group_name_H-M   'P 1'
#
loop_
_entity.id
_entity.type
_entity.pdbx_description
1 polymer ?
#
loop_
_entity_poly.entity_id
_entity_poly.type
_entity_poly.pdbx_seq_one_letter_code
_entity_poly.pdbx_strand_id
1 'polypeptide(L)'
;MGQEKLYIEKELSWLAFNERVLQEAADKSNPLIERMRFLGIYSNNLDEFYKVRFADLKRRILIGEEQGSVSAPRHLLKKIQARVLKADQEFDALYNDLLLEMARNQIFLINERQLSPNQQLWLRDYFKHNLRQHVTPILLNHDTDLAEFLKDDYTYLTVEIIRGDDIRYALLEIPSDKVPRFINLPPESPRRRKPMILIDNIMRYCLDDIFKGFFDYDALNAYSMKMTRDAEYDLVTEMESSLLELMSSSLKQRLTAEPVRFVYQRDMPAAMIELLRDKLTISTYDSIVPGGRYHNFKDFIGFPNVGKANLVNKPLPQLRHQGFNHFRNGFDAIRERDILLYYPYHTFEHVLELLRQASFDPSVLAIKINIYRVAKDSRIIDAMIHAAYNGKKVTVVVELQARFDEEANIHWAKRLTEAGVHVIFSAPGLKIHAKLFLISRREGEEIVRYAHIGTGNFNEKTARIYTDYSLLTADARITNEVRRVFNFIENPYRPVQFEHLMVSPQNSRDMLYRLIDTEIHNAQHGLPAGITLKVNNLVDKGLVDRLYTASSVGVKVNLLVRGMCSLIPDLEGISENIRVISIVDRYLEHDRVYIFENGGDKKVYLSSADWMTRNIDYRIEVAVSLLDPVLKQRVLDIIGILLSDTMKARIVDKELSNRYVLRGNRRKVRSQLAIYDYIKNLEQPE
;
A
#
# COMPACT_ATOMS: atom_id res chain seq x y z
N MET A 1 22.10 -9.71 -32.45
CA MET A 1 20.95 -8.80 -32.35
C MET A 1 20.15 -9.21 -31.13
N GLY A 2 20.14 -8.40 -30.07
CA GLY A 2 19.34 -8.73 -28.88
C GLY A 2 17.86 -8.61 -29.23
N GLN A 3 17.07 -9.66 -28.98
CA GLN A 3 15.62 -9.60 -29.11
C GLN A 3 15.10 -8.42 -28.27
N GLU A 4 14.29 -7.55 -28.88
CA GLU A 4 13.67 -6.44 -28.15
C GLU A 4 12.77 -6.98 -27.04
N LYS A 5 12.84 -6.34 -25.86
CA LYS A 5 12.00 -6.72 -24.74
C LYS A 5 10.54 -6.36 -25.02
N LEU A 6 9.67 -7.36 -24.97
CA LEU A 6 8.21 -7.19 -25.12
C LEU A 6 7.51 -6.80 -23.81
N TYR A 7 8.17 -7.02 -22.66
CA TYR A 7 7.63 -6.70 -21.34
C TYR A 7 8.70 -6.10 -20.42
N ILE A 8 8.24 -5.32 -19.45
CA ILE A 8 9.05 -4.79 -18.33
C ILE A 8 8.92 -5.74 -17.14
N GLU A 9 10.05 -6.01 -16.48
CA GLU A 9 10.09 -6.77 -15.23
C GLU A 9 9.30 -6.02 -14.15
N LYS A 10 8.34 -6.69 -13.51
CA LYS A 10 7.43 -6.07 -12.54
C LYS A 10 8.19 -5.38 -11.39
N GLU A 11 9.33 -5.91 -10.97
CA GLU A 11 10.18 -5.34 -9.92
C GLU A 11 10.80 -4.00 -10.35
N LEU A 12 11.27 -3.89 -11.60
CA LEU A 12 11.82 -2.63 -12.13
C LEU A 12 10.72 -1.58 -12.31
N SER A 13 9.54 -2.01 -12.77
CA SER A 13 8.36 -1.15 -12.87
C SER A 13 7.90 -0.66 -11.49
N TRP A 14 8.00 -1.51 -10.46
CA TRP A 14 7.73 -1.11 -9.07
C TRP A 14 8.73 -0.07 -8.57
N LEU A 15 10.03 -0.22 -8.85
CA LEU A 15 11.03 0.78 -8.48
C LEU A 15 10.75 2.13 -9.16
N ALA A 16 10.35 2.11 -10.44
CA ALA A 16 9.91 3.31 -11.15
C ALA A 16 8.64 3.94 -10.54
N PHE A 17 7.74 3.13 -9.95
CA PHE A 17 6.65 3.63 -9.13
C PHE A 17 7.13 4.35 -7.88
N ASN A 18 8.03 3.75 -7.11
CA ASN A 18 8.51 4.40 -5.89
C ASN A 18 9.34 5.66 -6.21
N GLU A 19 10.02 5.69 -7.37
CA GLU A 19 10.67 6.90 -7.88
C GLU A 19 9.67 8.04 -8.16
N ARG A 20 8.44 7.75 -8.63
CA ARG A 20 7.36 8.75 -8.73
C ARG A 20 6.93 9.29 -7.36
N VAL A 21 6.99 8.47 -6.31
CA VAL A 21 6.78 8.94 -4.92
C VAL A 21 7.91 9.88 -4.49
N LEU A 22 9.15 9.58 -4.85
CA LEU A 22 10.29 10.48 -4.60
C LEU A 22 10.15 11.81 -5.35
N GLN A 23 9.61 11.79 -6.58
CA GLN A 23 9.27 13.02 -7.31
C GLN A 23 8.27 13.91 -6.56
N GLU A 24 7.32 13.34 -5.80
CA GLU A 24 6.40 14.14 -4.98
C GLU A 24 7.11 14.83 -3.80
N ALA A 25 8.19 14.24 -3.27
CA ALA A 25 9.07 14.89 -2.31
C ALA A 25 9.95 15.99 -2.95
N ALA A 26 10.24 15.90 -4.25
CA ALA A 26 10.99 16.92 -5.00
C ALA A 26 10.10 18.07 -5.50
N ASP A 27 8.82 17.82 -5.76
CA ASP A 27 7.90 18.77 -6.36
C ASP A 27 7.58 19.96 -5.44
N LYS A 28 8.13 21.13 -5.76
CA LYS A 28 7.94 22.38 -4.99
C LYS A 28 6.50 22.90 -5.02
N SER A 29 5.62 22.36 -5.87
CA SER A 29 4.19 22.65 -5.82
C SER A 29 3.50 22.03 -4.59
N ASN A 30 4.13 21.02 -3.98
CA ASN A 30 3.69 20.43 -2.72
C ASN A 30 4.24 21.23 -1.50
N PRO A 31 3.43 21.37 -0.44
CA PRO A 31 3.89 21.97 0.81
C PRO A 31 5.10 21.26 1.42
N LEU A 32 5.98 22.01 2.07
CA LEU A 32 7.28 21.54 2.55
C LEU A 32 7.19 20.32 3.48
N ILE A 33 6.27 20.32 4.44
CA ILE A 33 6.13 19.20 5.39
C ILE A 33 5.56 17.97 4.69
N GLU A 34 4.72 18.15 3.67
CA GLU A 34 4.20 17.02 2.89
C GLU A 34 5.30 16.38 2.06
N ARG A 35 6.24 17.17 1.54
CA ARG A 35 7.47 16.65 0.90
C ARG A 35 8.33 15.84 1.86
N MET A 36 8.51 16.30 3.10
CA MET A 36 9.19 15.51 4.14
C MET A 36 8.46 14.19 4.42
N ARG A 37 7.12 14.20 4.45
CA ARG A 37 6.33 12.98 4.63
C ARG A 37 6.43 12.03 3.44
N PHE A 38 6.53 12.54 2.21
CA PHE A 38 6.76 11.72 1.02
C PHE A 38 8.10 10.99 1.07
N LEU A 39 9.17 11.58 1.65
CA LEU A 39 10.40 10.82 1.92
C LEU A 39 10.15 9.63 2.85
N GLY A 40 9.29 9.81 3.85
CA GLY A 40 8.87 8.71 4.72
C GLY A 40 8.05 7.64 3.98
N ILE A 41 7.11 8.05 3.12
CA ILE A 41 6.31 7.12 2.30
C ILE A 41 7.24 6.32 1.36
N TYR A 42 8.18 7.00 0.69
CA TYR A 42 9.18 6.38 -0.16
C TYR A 42 9.98 5.31 0.58
N SER A 43 10.49 5.64 1.78
CA SER A 43 11.25 4.70 2.61
C SER A 43 10.40 3.52 3.06
N ASN A 44 9.17 3.74 3.51
CA ASN A 44 8.27 2.68 3.95
C ASN A 44 7.94 1.70 2.81
N ASN A 45 7.69 2.24 1.61
CA ASN A 45 7.46 1.44 0.42
C ASN A 45 8.69 0.60 0.07
N LEU A 46 9.90 1.18 0.14
CA LEU A 46 11.14 0.47 -0.17
C LEU A 46 11.39 -0.67 0.82
N ASP A 47 11.09 -0.46 2.11
CA ASP A 47 11.16 -1.51 3.11
C ASP A 47 10.18 -2.66 2.77
N GLU A 48 8.92 -2.37 2.42
CA GLU A 48 7.96 -3.38 1.94
C GLU A 48 8.46 -4.12 0.69
N PHE A 49 9.09 -3.42 -0.25
CA PHE A 49 9.68 -4.04 -1.44
C PHE A 49 10.74 -5.08 -1.08
N TYR A 50 11.64 -4.77 -0.16
CA TYR A 50 12.64 -5.74 0.28
C TYR A 50 12.01 -6.93 1.00
N LYS A 51 11.08 -6.67 1.94
CA LYS A 51 10.39 -7.71 2.71
C LYS A 51 9.63 -8.70 1.85
N VAL A 52 8.99 -8.23 0.77
CA VAL A 52 8.04 -9.05 0.01
C VAL A 52 8.58 -9.41 -1.37
N ARG A 53 8.93 -8.41 -2.17
CA ARG A 53 9.18 -8.59 -3.62
C ARG A 53 10.61 -9.04 -3.88
N PHE A 54 11.57 -8.42 -3.21
CA PHE A 54 12.97 -8.83 -3.32
C PHE A 54 13.16 -10.23 -2.75
N ALA A 55 12.52 -10.53 -1.62
CA ALA A 55 12.54 -11.87 -1.06
C ALA A 55 11.92 -12.92 -2.01
N ASP A 56 10.78 -12.62 -2.64
CA ASP A 56 10.19 -13.49 -3.67
C ASP A 56 11.16 -13.73 -4.85
N LEU A 57 11.85 -12.68 -5.31
CA LEU A 57 12.86 -12.80 -6.34
C LEU A 57 14.06 -13.66 -5.89
N LYS A 58 14.56 -13.47 -4.66
CA LYS A 58 15.63 -14.30 -4.07
C LYS A 58 15.22 -15.77 -4.06
N ARG A 59 13.99 -16.08 -3.64
CA ARG A 59 13.46 -17.47 -3.65
C ARG A 59 13.42 -18.05 -5.06
N ARG A 60 12.92 -17.32 -6.05
CA ARG A 60 12.92 -17.76 -7.46
C ARG A 60 14.32 -18.04 -7.99
N ILE A 61 15.32 -17.25 -7.58
CA ILE A 61 16.73 -17.49 -7.91
C ILE A 61 17.17 -18.84 -7.33
N LEU A 62 16.94 -19.06 -6.03
CA LEU A 62 17.34 -20.30 -5.35
C LEU A 62 16.68 -21.54 -5.96
N ILE A 63 15.38 -21.48 -6.28
CA ILE A 63 14.64 -22.55 -6.94
C ILE A 63 15.20 -22.80 -8.36
N GLY A 64 15.45 -21.74 -9.13
CA GLY A 64 16.01 -21.85 -10.47
C GLY A 64 17.43 -22.43 -10.49
N GLU A 65 18.24 -22.12 -9.48
CA GLU A 65 19.60 -22.67 -9.32
C GLU A 65 19.58 -24.18 -9.05
N GLU A 66 18.65 -24.69 -8.23
CA GLU A 66 18.48 -26.13 -8.02
C GLU A 66 18.09 -26.86 -9.32
N GLN A 67 17.33 -26.19 -10.19
CA GLN A 67 16.86 -26.74 -11.47
C GLN A 67 17.81 -26.49 -12.66
N GLY A 68 18.95 -25.82 -12.46
CA GLY A 68 19.93 -25.55 -13.51
C GLY A 68 19.61 -24.37 -14.44
N SER A 69 18.68 -23.48 -14.08
CA SER A 69 18.33 -22.26 -14.85
C SER A 69 18.89 -21.00 -14.18
N VAL A 70 20.02 -20.49 -14.68
CA VAL A 70 20.92 -19.63 -13.85
C VAL A 70 21.00 -18.15 -14.27
N SER A 71 20.70 -17.78 -15.52
CA SER A 71 21.18 -16.48 -16.05
C SER A 71 20.24 -15.29 -15.82
N ALA A 72 18.95 -15.39 -16.18
CA ALA A 72 18.05 -14.24 -16.20
C ALA A 72 17.77 -13.59 -14.83
N PRO A 73 17.54 -14.35 -13.74
CA PRO A 73 17.26 -13.78 -12.42
C PRO A 73 18.41 -12.96 -11.80
N ARG A 74 19.67 -13.37 -12.03
CA ARG A 74 20.86 -12.66 -11.52
C ARG A 74 21.07 -11.30 -12.20
N HIS A 75 20.78 -11.20 -13.51
CA HIS A 75 20.84 -9.91 -14.22
C HIS A 75 19.78 -8.93 -13.71
N LEU A 76 18.59 -9.41 -13.34
CA LEU A 76 17.54 -8.59 -12.75
C LEU A 76 17.96 -8.06 -11.37
N LEU A 77 18.54 -8.90 -10.52
CA LEU A 77 19.02 -8.50 -9.19
C LEU A 77 20.05 -7.35 -9.28
N LYS A 78 21.01 -7.45 -10.20
CA LYS A 78 21.99 -6.38 -10.45
C LYS A 78 21.33 -5.08 -10.90
N LYS A 79 20.31 -5.14 -11.76
CA LYS A 79 19.55 -3.96 -12.20
C LYS A 79 18.75 -3.32 -11.06
N ILE A 80 18.15 -4.15 -10.20
CA ILE A 80 17.44 -3.69 -9.00
C ILE A 80 18.40 -2.95 -8.07
N GLN A 81 19.53 -3.56 -7.73
CA GLN A 81 20.53 -2.94 -6.85
C GLN A 81 21.05 -1.62 -7.44
N ALA A 82 21.40 -1.59 -8.74
CA ALA A 82 21.87 -0.37 -9.40
C ALA A 82 20.83 0.77 -9.33
N ARG A 83 19.55 0.46 -9.56
CA ARG A 83 18.48 1.47 -9.51
C ARG A 83 18.19 1.93 -8.08
N VAL A 84 18.24 1.03 -7.10
CA VAL A 84 18.09 1.39 -5.67
C VAL A 84 19.24 2.29 -5.22
N LEU A 85 20.49 1.97 -5.54
CA LEU A 85 21.65 2.79 -5.19
C LEU A 85 21.56 4.19 -5.80
N LYS A 86 21.13 4.30 -7.06
CA LYS A 86 20.89 5.60 -7.69
C LYS A 86 19.80 6.39 -6.97
N ALA A 87 18.67 5.76 -6.66
CA ALA A 87 17.56 6.41 -5.97
C ALA A 87 17.91 6.81 -4.52
N ASP A 88 18.80 6.07 -3.85
CA ASP A 88 19.34 6.42 -2.52
C ASP A 88 20.19 7.70 -2.57
N GLN A 89 21.03 7.86 -3.61
CA GLN A 89 21.78 9.11 -3.82
C GLN A 89 20.86 10.31 -4.07
N GLU A 90 19.82 10.12 -4.90
CA GLU A 90 18.81 11.16 -5.16
C GLU A 90 18.02 11.49 -3.89
N PHE A 91 17.70 10.49 -3.07
CA PHE A 91 17.05 10.65 -1.77
C PHE A 91 17.90 11.49 -0.80
N ASP A 92 19.19 11.17 -0.67
CA ASP A 92 20.12 11.91 0.20
C ASP A 92 20.22 13.39 -0.22
N ALA A 93 20.38 13.65 -1.52
CA ALA A 93 20.44 15.02 -2.05
C ALA A 93 19.15 15.78 -1.75
N LEU A 94 17.99 15.17 -2.01
CA LEU A 94 16.69 15.78 -1.77
C LEU A 94 16.44 16.02 -0.28
N TYR A 95 16.81 15.08 0.58
CA TYR A 95 16.70 15.25 2.03
C TYR A 95 17.49 16.47 2.50
N ASN A 96 18.75 16.63 2.06
CA ASN A 96 19.57 17.80 2.39
C ASN A 96 18.96 19.11 1.88
N ASP A 97 18.43 19.14 0.65
CA ASP A 97 17.73 20.31 0.10
C ASP A 97 16.51 20.69 0.94
N LEU A 98 15.74 19.69 1.42
CA LEU A 98 14.59 19.92 2.28
C LEU A 98 15.02 20.40 3.68
N LEU A 99 16.13 19.92 4.24
CA LEU A 99 16.69 20.46 5.49
C LEU A 99 17.03 21.96 5.36
N LEU A 100 17.66 22.35 4.25
CA LEU A 100 17.97 23.76 3.97
C LEU A 100 16.70 24.60 3.80
N GLU A 101 15.70 24.06 3.10
CA GLU A 101 14.42 24.74 2.92
C GLU A 101 13.63 24.87 4.24
N MET A 102 13.70 23.87 5.12
CA MET A 102 13.17 23.94 6.49
C MET A 102 13.85 25.04 7.30
N ALA A 103 15.18 25.15 7.21
CA ALA A 103 15.94 26.20 7.90
C ALA A 103 15.50 27.60 7.46
N ARG A 104 15.26 27.81 6.15
CA ARG A 104 14.68 29.07 5.63
C ARG A 104 13.31 29.37 6.25
N ASN A 105 12.51 28.33 6.51
CA ASN A 105 11.22 28.40 7.21
C ASN A 105 11.32 28.40 8.74
N GLN A 106 12.53 28.61 9.30
CA GLN A 106 12.82 28.68 10.74
C GLN A 106 12.68 27.35 11.49
N ILE A 107 12.64 26.23 10.77
CA ILE A 107 12.57 24.87 11.32
C ILE A 107 13.97 24.26 11.19
N PHE A 108 14.58 23.85 12.29
CA PHE A 108 15.96 23.36 12.30
C PHE A 108 15.99 21.93 12.85
N LEU A 109 16.18 20.95 11.97
CA LEU A 109 16.47 19.58 12.38
C LEU A 109 17.99 19.46 12.57
N ILE A 110 18.44 19.56 13.82
CA ILE A 110 19.85 19.57 14.18
C ILE A 110 20.32 18.23 14.74
N ASN A 111 21.64 18.04 14.79
CA ASN A 111 22.29 16.88 15.39
C ASN A 111 23.02 17.23 16.71
N GLU A 112 23.57 16.23 17.38
CA GLU A 112 24.27 16.33 18.66
C GLU A 112 25.49 17.25 18.63
N ARG A 113 26.12 17.43 17.46
CA ARG A 113 27.31 18.28 17.29
C ARG A 113 26.95 19.76 17.12
N GLN A 114 25.66 20.07 16.97
CA GLN A 114 25.13 21.40 16.73
C GLN A 114 24.37 21.96 17.95
N LEU A 115 24.37 21.23 19.06
CA LEU A 115 23.67 21.61 20.29
C LEU A 115 24.41 22.74 21.03
N SER A 116 23.65 23.71 21.52
CA SER A 116 24.19 24.72 22.43
C SER A 116 24.46 24.15 23.82
N PRO A 117 25.29 24.81 24.66
CA PRO A 117 25.52 24.39 26.04
C PRO A 117 24.23 24.24 26.87
N ASN A 118 23.24 25.12 26.66
CA ASN A 118 21.96 25.04 27.35
C ASN A 118 21.12 23.85 26.87
N GLN A 119 21.08 23.62 25.56
CA GLN A 119 20.37 22.47 24.98
C GLN A 119 21.00 21.16 25.40
N GLN A 120 22.33 21.11 25.53
CA GLN A 120 23.08 19.96 26.02
C GLN A 120 22.66 19.58 27.45
N LEU A 121 22.60 20.55 28.37
CA LEU A 121 22.13 20.32 29.74
C LEU A 121 20.68 19.83 29.77
N TRP A 122 19.81 20.49 29.02
CA TRP A 122 18.41 20.11 28.90
C TRP A 122 18.24 18.69 28.35
N LEU A 123 19.02 18.32 27.33
CA LEU A 123 18.93 17.02 26.67
C LEU A 123 19.38 15.89 27.61
N ARG A 124 20.42 16.11 28.44
CA ARG A 124 20.82 15.12 29.47
C ARG A 124 19.72 14.91 30.51
N ASP A 125 19.04 15.98 30.91
CA ASP A 125 17.91 15.91 31.86
C ASP A 125 16.72 15.16 31.24
N TYR A 126 16.33 15.55 30.02
CA TYR A 126 15.30 14.87 29.24
C TYR A 126 15.62 13.38 29.03
N PHE A 127 16.88 13.06 28.71
CA PHE A 127 17.31 11.68 28.53
C PHE A 127 17.09 10.86 29.81
N LYS A 128 17.52 11.37 30.97
CA LYS A 128 17.39 10.68 32.25
C LYS A 128 15.94 10.43 32.64
N HIS A 129 15.06 11.41 32.47
CA HIS A 129 13.67 11.34 32.92
C HIS A 129 12.73 10.63 31.93
N ASN A 130 12.98 10.74 30.62
CA ASN A 130 12.03 10.30 29.59
C ASN A 130 12.53 9.16 28.70
N LEU A 131 13.83 9.05 28.46
CA LEU A 131 14.38 8.09 27.48
C LEU A 131 15.11 6.90 28.14
N ARG A 132 15.84 7.13 29.23
CA ARG A 132 16.72 6.13 29.84
C ARG A 132 16.00 4.82 30.20
N GLN A 133 14.76 4.91 30.68
CA GLN A 133 13.93 3.74 31.00
C GLN A 133 13.62 2.83 29.80
N HIS A 134 13.80 3.32 28.57
CA HIS A 134 13.56 2.58 27.34
C HIS A 134 14.84 2.16 26.63
N VAL A 135 16.01 2.63 27.09
CA VAL A 135 17.30 2.38 26.44
C VAL A 135 18.12 1.44 27.33
N THR A 136 18.24 0.19 26.90
CA THR A 136 19.06 -0.82 27.57
C THR A 136 20.15 -1.31 26.61
N PRO A 137 21.44 -1.20 26.98
CA PRO A 137 22.53 -1.75 26.16
C PRO A 137 22.47 -3.27 26.04
N ILE A 138 22.60 -3.76 24.81
CA ILE A 138 22.71 -5.19 24.51
C ILE A 138 24.17 -5.47 24.14
N LEU A 139 24.90 -6.15 25.02
CA LEU A 139 26.32 -6.44 24.80
C LEU A 139 26.51 -7.55 23.76
N LEU A 140 27.45 -7.35 22.85
CA LEU A 140 27.81 -8.35 21.83
C LEU A 140 28.97 -9.19 22.35
N ASN A 141 28.65 -10.39 22.84
CA ASN A 141 29.62 -11.40 23.26
C ASN A 141 29.71 -12.51 22.21
N HIS A 142 30.66 -13.45 22.37
CA HIS A 142 30.79 -14.60 21.47
C HIS A 142 29.51 -15.45 21.36
N ASP A 143 28.75 -15.58 22.44
CA ASP A 143 27.52 -16.39 22.48
C ASP A 143 26.24 -15.61 22.12
N THR A 144 26.33 -14.29 21.93
CA THR A 144 25.15 -13.48 21.58
C THR A 144 24.71 -13.81 20.16
N ASP A 145 23.51 -14.36 19.98
CA ASP A 145 22.90 -14.56 18.66
C ASP A 145 21.95 -13.40 18.33
N LEU A 146 22.35 -12.54 17.38
CA LEU A 146 21.51 -11.42 16.97
C LEU A 146 20.30 -11.86 16.15
N ALA A 147 20.36 -13.01 15.48
CA ALA A 147 19.26 -13.51 14.68
C ALA A 147 18.04 -13.89 15.53
N GLU A 148 18.21 -14.23 16.81
CA GLU A 148 17.07 -14.63 17.65
C GLU A 148 16.23 -13.45 18.14
N PHE A 149 16.87 -12.38 18.64
CA PHE A 149 16.16 -11.32 19.36
C PHE A 149 16.09 -9.97 18.65
N LEU A 150 16.88 -9.75 17.59
CA LEU A 150 16.89 -8.46 16.90
C LEU A 150 15.54 -8.26 16.19
N LYS A 151 14.84 -7.18 16.56
CA LYS A 151 13.51 -6.90 16.02
C LYS A 151 13.63 -6.50 14.56
N ASP A 152 12.77 -7.11 13.74
CA ASP A 152 12.64 -6.70 12.34
C ASP A 152 12.20 -5.24 12.27
N ASP A 153 12.78 -4.49 11.32
CA ASP A 153 12.39 -3.14 10.98
C ASP A 153 12.72 -2.03 12.01
N TYR A 154 13.42 -2.38 13.09
CA TYR A 154 13.92 -1.43 14.09
C TYR A 154 15.28 -0.86 13.67
N THR A 155 15.56 0.35 14.13
CA THR A 155 16.90 0.95 14.01
C THR A 155 17.67 0.68 15.28
N TYR A 156 18.94 0.29 15.12
CA TYR A 156 19.87 0.09 16.22
C TYR A 156 21.06 1.02 16.05
N LEU A 157 21.64 1.46 17.15
CA LEU A 157 22.98 2.06 17.19
C LEU A 157 23.95 0.99 17.68
N THR A 158 24.87 0.57 16.82
CA THR A 158 26.02 -0.23 17.19
C THR A 158 27.08 0.68 17.78
N VAL A 159 27.36 0.50 19.07
CA VAL A 159 28.30 1.27 19.86
C VAL A 159 29.60 0.51 19.94
N GLU A 160 30.70 1.20 19.65
CA GLU A 160 32.06 0.76 19.87
C GLU A 160 32.57 1.37 21.18
N ILE A 161 32.99 0.51 22.11
CA ILE A 161 33.52 0.87 23.42
C ILE A 161 35.01 0.56 23.40
N ILE A 162 35.83 1.60 23.31
CA ILE A 162 37.28 1.48 23.11
C ILE A 162 37.99 1.71 24.44
N ARG A 163 38.86 0.78 24.85
CA ARG A 163 39.77 0.91 25.99
C ARG A 163 41.16 0.38 25.61
N GLY A 164 42.09 1.28 25.30
CA GLY A 164 43.36 0.92 24.69
C GLY A 164 43.14 0.15 23.39
N ASP A 165 43.67 -1.08 23.33
CA ASP A 165 43.48 -1.99 22.20
C ASP A 165 42.25 -2.91 22.35
N ASP A 166 41.56 -2.91 23.51
CA ASP A 166 40.32 -3.69 23.73
C ASP A 166 39.13 -2.92 23.16
N ILE A 167 38.43 -3.54 22.21
CA ILE A 167 37.22 -2.99 21.60
C ILE A 167 36.06 -3.92 21.90
N ARG A 168 35.05 -3.38 22.58
CA ARG A 168 33.79 -4.07 22.85
C ARG A 168 32.65 -3.44 22.07
N TYR A 169 31.66 -4.25 21.74
CA TYR A 169 30.50 -3.80 20.99
C TYR A 169 29.21 -3.95 21.79
N ALA A 170 28.32 -2.97 21.64
CA ALA A 170 26.99 -3.00 22.21
C ALA A 170 25.96 -2.50 21.19
N LEU A 171 24.72 -2.96 21.26
CA LEU A 171 23.60 -2.43 20.50
C LEU A 171 22.69 -1.61 21.41
N LEU A 172 22.22 -0.49 20.89
CA LEU A 172 21.14 0.29 21.48
C LEU A 172 19.96 0.33 20.52
N GLU A 173 18.82 -0.19 20.95
CA GLU A 173 17.56 -0.09 20.20
C GLU A 173 17.03 1.34 20.25
N ILE A 174 16.63 1.92 19.10
CA ILE A 174 15.94 3.21 19.06
C ILE A 174 14.45 3.00 19.40
N PRO A 175 13.92 3.55 20.50
CA PRO A 175 12.57 3.25 20.99
C PRO A 175 11.49 4.14 20.34
N SER A 176 11.40 4.14 19.00
CA SER A 176 10.46 4.98 18.25
C SER A 176 8.99 4.54 18.35
N ASP A 177 8.74 3.34 18.89
CA ASP A 177 7.42 2.80 19.23
C ASP A 177 6.87 3.38 20.54
N LYS A 178 7.76 3.78 21.47
CA LYS A 178 7.40 4.28 22.81
C LYS A 178 7.52 5.79 22.94
N VAL A 179 8.43 6.41 22.19
CA VAL A 179 8.73 7.84 22.30
C VAL A 179 8.71 8.52 20.93
N PRO A 180 8.16 9.74 20.79
CA PRO A 180 8.15 10.45 19.52
C PRO A 180 9.56 10.66 18.97
N ARG A 181 9.84 10.15 17.76
CA ARG A 181 11.18 10.21 17.17
C ARG A 181 11.74 11.63 16.98
N PHE A 182 10.87 12.63 16.83
CA PHE A 182 11.23 14.04 16.70
C PHE A 182 10.93 14.78 18.00
N ILE A 183 11.99 15.26 18.68
CA ILE A 183 11.88 16.00 19.94
C ILE A 183 12.17 17.47 19.68
N ASN A 184 11.28 18.35 20.14
CA ASN A 184 11.52 19.79 20.10
C ASN A 184 12.51 20.18 21.18
N LEU A 185 13.55 20.93 20.81
CA LEU A 185 14.53 21.47 21.74
C LEU A 185 14.06 22.83 22.27
N PRO A 186 14.53 23.25 23.47
CA PRO A 186 14.28 24.59 23.94
C PRO A 186 14.83 25.62 22.94
N PRO A 187 14.03 26.64 22.57
CA PRO A 187 14.44 27.61 21.56
C PRO A 187 15.52 28.52 22.12
N GLU A 188 16.67 28.57 21.44
CA GLU A 188 17.69 29.58 21.70
C GLU A 188 17.37 30.90 21.00
N SER A 189 17.94 31.99 21.51
CA SER A 189 17.84 33.30 20.87
C SER A 189 18.29 33.25 19.40
N PRO A 190 17.47 33.74 18.45
CA PRO A 190 16.13 34.33 18.62
C PRO A 190 15.02 33.29 18.79
N ARG A 191 14.04 33.58 19.66
CA ARG A 191 12.85 32.73 20.00
C ARG A 191 12.00 32.26 18.80
N ARG A 192 12.25 32.79 17.60
CA ARG A 192 11.59 32.39 16.36
C ARG A 192 12.08 31.03 15.84
N ARG A 193 13.29 30.60 16.24
CA ARG A 193 13.86 29.30 15.83
C ARG A 193 13.03 28.16 16.43
N LYS A 194 12.77 27.15 15.62
CA LYS A 194 12.09 25.92 16.02
C LYS A 194 13.07 24.74 15.88
N PRO A 195 14.01 24.59 16.84
CA PRO A 195 14.98 23.50 16.81
C PRO A 195 14.31 22.19 17.22
N MET A 196 14.65 21.13 16.50
CA MET A 196 14.23 19.77 16.78
C MET A 196 15.43 18.83 16.57
N ILE A 197 15.40 17.71 17.26
CA ILE A 197 16.44 16.68 17.19
C ILE A 197 15.79 15.30 17.11
N LEU A 198 16.46 14.37 16.43
CA LEU A 198 16.07 12.96 16.41
C LEU A 198 16.48 12.26 17.71
N ILE A 199 15.67 11.32 18.20
CA ILE A 199 16.05 10.45 19.33
C ILE A 199 17.38 9.75 19.07
N ASP A 200 17.64 9.34 17.83
CA ASP A 200 18.90 8.74 17.39
C ASP A 200 20.11 9.61 17.80
N ASN A 201 20.02 10.93 17.63
CA ASN A 201 21.08 11.87 18.00
C ASN A 201 21.10 12.18 19.50
N ILE A 202 19.95 12.14 20.17
CA ILE A 202 19.91 12.22 21.64
C ILE A 202 20.70 11.06 22.25
N MET A 203 20.48 9.84 21.77
CA MET A 203 21.19 8.66 22.25
C MET A 203 22.69 8.73 21.94
N ARG A 204 23.08 9.24 20.78
CA ARG A 204 24.49 9.51 20.43
C ARG A 204 25.14 10.52 21.36
N TYR A 205 24.43 11.60 21.72
CA TYR A 205 24.93 12.59 22.67
C TYR A 205 25.09 12.01 24.08
N CYS A 206 24.16 11.14 24.48
CA CYS A 206 24.11 10.55 25.82
C CYS A 206 24.83 9.20 25.95
N LEU A 207 25.69 8.80 24.99
CA LEU A 207 26.46 7.54 25.10
C LEU A 207 27.26 7.48 26.40
N ASP A 208 27.91 8.58 26.78
CA ASP A 208 28.64 8.67 28.05
C ASP A 208 27.73 8.41 29.26
N ASP A 209 26.55 9.02 29.29
CA ASP A 209 25.56 8.83 30.37
C ASP A 209 24.99 7.40 30.41
N ILE A 210 25.05 6.66 29.31
CA ILE A 210 24.62 5.26 29.20
C ILE A 210 25.68 4.30 29.75
N PHE A 211 26.95 4.47 29.36
CA PHE A 211 27.99 3.46 29.60
C PHE A 211 28.88 3.73 30.83
N LYS A 212 29.11 5.00 31.24
CA LYS A 212 30.04 5.32 32.34
C LYS A 212 29.72 4.71 33.70
N GLY A 213 28.48 4.26 33.89
CA GLY A 213 28.07 3.60 35.13
C GLY A 213 28.67 2.20 35.32
N PHE A 214 29.09 1.54 34.23
CA PHE A 214 29.47 0.12 34.24
C PHE A 214 30.69 -0.22 33.38
N PHE A 215 31.18 0.71 32.55
CA PHE A 215 32.28 0.48 31.62
C PHE A 215 33.34 1.57 31.77
N ASP A 216 34.61 1.16 31.79
CA ASP A 216 35.75 2.05 31.57
C ASP A 216 36.07 2.10 30.07
N TYR A 217 36.30 3.29 29.52
CA TYR A 217 36.61 3.50 28.11
C TYR A 217 37.37 4.80 27.89
N ASP A 218 38.13 4.85 26.81
CA ASP A 218 38.79 6.05 26.30
C ASP A 218 37.89 6.78 25.28
N ALA A 219 37.13 6.02 24.49
CA ALA A 219 36.23 6.57 23.47
C ALA A 219 34.99 5.70 23.27
N LEU A 220 33.89 6.36 22.89
CA LEU A 220 32.64 5.74 22.47
C LEU A 220 32.27 6.23 21.07
N ASN A 221 32.19 5.32 20.10
CA ASN A 221 31.67 5.60 18.76
C ASN A 221 30.31 4.93 18.59
N ALA A 222 29.43 5.48 17.77
CA ALA A 222 28.15 4.85 17.45
C ALA A 222 27.83 4.94 15.98
N TYR A 223 27.33 3.84 15.42
CA TYR A 223 26.99 3.69 14.01
C TYR A 223 25.59 3.10 13.90
N SER A 224 24.74 3.71 13.08
CA SER A 224 23.39 3.18 12.89
C SER A 224 23.42 1.91 12.03
N MET A 225 22.51 0.99 12.34
CA MET A 225 22.18 -0.13 11.48
C MET A 225 20.68 -0.40 11.47
N LYS A 226 20.21 -1.08 10.43
CA LYS A 226 18.86 -1.60 10.31
C LYS A 226 18.92 -2.96 9.61
N MET A 227 18.17 -3.91 10.15
CA MET A 227 17.94 -5.20 9.51
C MET A 227 16.49 -5.27 9.01
N THR A 228 16.30 -5.93 7.88
CA THR A 228 14.99 -6.24 7.32
C THR A 228 14.92 -7.73 7.02
N ARG A 229 13.92 -8.40 7.59
CA ARG A 229 13.64 -9.82 7.37
C ARG A 229 12.58 -10.03 6.29
N ASP A 230 12.58 -11.23 5.73
CA ASP A 230 11.55 -11.68 4.79
C ASP A 230 10.17 -11.65 5.47
N ALA A 231 9.12 -11.33 4.71
CA ALA A 231 7.75 -11.56 5.16
C ALA A 231 7.46 -13.07 5.12
N GLU A 232 6.74 -13.59 6.12
CA GLU A 232 6.46 -15.03 6.24
C GLU A 232 5.96 -15.67 4.94
N TYR A 233 6.41 -16.92 4.75
CA TYR A 233 6.35 -17.71 3.53
C TYR A 233 4.90 -18.08 3.15
N ASP A 234 4.27 -17.28 2.29
CA ASP A 234 2.83 -17.47 1.99
C ASP A 234 2.43 -17.22 0.51
N LEU A 235 3.28 -16.61 -0.32
CA LEU A 235 2.97 -16.33 -1.74
C LEU A 235 3.30 -17.45 -2.71
N VAL A 236 4.39 -18.16 -2.44
CA VAL A 236 4.91 -19.18 -3.36
C VAL A 236 3.96 -20.40 -3.35
N THR A 237 3.33 -20.66 -2.21
CA THR A 237 2.26 -21.65 -2.04
C THR A 237 1.02 -21.39 -2.90
N GLU A 238 0.69 -20.13 -3.24
CA GLU A 238 -0.47 -19.81 -4.10
C GLU A 238 -0.22 -20.21 -5.58
N MET A 239 1.03 -20.21 -6.07
CA MET A 239 1.34 -20.38 -7.51
C MET A 239 2.11 -21.66 -7.86
N GLU A 240 2.82 -22.29 -6.92
CA GLU A 240 3.78 -23.37 -7.20
C GLU A 240 3.49 -24.66 -6.37
N SER A 241 2.22 -24.97 -6.11
CA SER A 241 1.82 -26.12 -5.28
C SER A 241 2.47 -27.45 -5.73
N SER A 242 2.52 -27.72 -7.03
CA SER A 242 3.14 -28.95 -7.57
C SER A 242 4.66 -28.98 -7.47
N LEU A 243 5.32 -27.81 -7.47
CA LEU A 243 6.77 -27.71 -7.37
C LEU A 243 7.22 -27.96 -5.92
N LEU A 244 6.46 -27.42 -4.97
CA LEU A 244 6.75 -27.46 -3.53
C LEU A 244 6.64 -28.85 -2.90
N GLU A 245 5.72 -29.67 -3.39
CA GLU A 245 5.59 -31.07 -2.95
C GLU A 245 6.83 -31.89 -3.30
N LEU A 246 7.52 -31.55 -4.40
CA LEU A 246 8.69 -32.27 -4.92
C LEU A 246 10.04 -31.76 -4.37
N MET A 247 10.06 -30.69 -3.56
CA MET A 247 11.30 -30.06 -3.10
C MET A 247 11.95 -30.77 -1.90
N SER A 248 13.29 -30.72 -1.87
CA SER A 248 14.12 -31.27 -0.80
C SER A 248 13.89 -30.57 0.55
N SER A 249 14.01 -31.30 1.67
CA SER A 249 13.87 -30.74 3.03
C SER A 249 14.91 -29.65 3.33
N SER A 250 16.12 -29.77 2.76
CA SER A 250 17.18 -28.77 2.83
C SER A 250 16.82 -27.46 2.15
N LEU A 251 16.10 -27.50 1.01
CA LEU A 251 15.65 -26.29 0.34
C LEU A 251 14.47 -25.66 1.08
N LYS A 252 13.55 -26.47 1.61
CA LYS A 252 12.46 -25.99 2.47
C LYS A 252 13.00 -25.21 3.66
N GLN A 253 14.06 -25.69 4.31
CA GLN A 253 14.73 -25.00 5.42
C GLN A 253 15.39 -23.67 4.99
N ARG A 254 16.04 -23.63 3.82
CA ARG A 254 16.65 -22.41 3.25
C ARG A 254 15.63 -21.37 2.76
N LEU A 255 14.37 -21.78 2.52
CA LEU A 255 13.29 -20.88 2.11
C LEU A 255 12.57 -20.23 3.31
N THR A 256 12.82 -20.71 4.53
CA THR A 256 12.24 -20.19 5.78
C THR A 256 13.12 -19.13 6.42
N ALA A 257 12.59 -17.89 6.47
CA ALA A 257 12.95 -16.78 7.36
C ALA A 257 14.46 -16.41 7.47
N GLU A 258 15.07 -16.03 6.35
CA GLU A 258 16.41 -15.41 6.34
C GLU A 258 16.34 -13.86 6.35
N PRO A 259 17.33 -13.16 6.93
CA PRO A 259 17.48 -11.72 6.74
C PRO A 259 17.67 -11.40 5.26
N VAL A 260 16.94 -10.40 4.75
CA VAL A 260 16.94 -10.07 3.31
C VAL A 260 17.81 -8.85 3.02
N ARG A 261 17.92 -7.94 3.99
CA ARG A 261 18.65 -6.69 3.85
C ARG A 261 19.27 -6.26 5.17
N PHE A 262 20.54 -5.87 5.11
CA PHE A 262 21.29 -5.26 6.20
C PHE A 262 21.82 -3.91 5.72
N VAL A 263 21.39 -2.85 6.40
CA VAL A 263 21.78 -1.46 6.09
C VAL A 263 22.58 -0.94 7.26
N TYR A 264 23.69 -0.29 6.97
CA TYR A 264 24.59 0.25 8.00
C TYR A 264 25.12 1.63 7.59
N GLN A 265 25.58 2.39 8.58
CA GLN A 265 26.18 3.71 8.37
C GLN A 265 27.49 3.61 7.57
N ARG A 266 27.67 4.43 6.52
CA ARG A 266 28.85 4.39 5.62
C ARG A 266 30.23 4.39 6.30
N ASP A 267 30.37 5.05 7.44
CA ASP A 267 31.62 5.18 8.21
C ASP A 267 31.80 4.09 9.27
N MET A 268 30.92 3.08 9.30
CA MET A 268 31.06 1.92 10.20
C MET A 268 32.38 1.17 9.92
N PRO A 269 33.19 0.88 10.95
CA PRO A 269 34.45 0.15 10.78
C PRO A 269 34.25 -1.24 10.17
N ALA A 270 35.17 -1.65 9.29
CA ALA A 270 35.09 -2.95 8.60
C ALA A 270 35.03 -4.14 9.59
N ALA A 271 35.77 -4.08 10.70
CA ALA A 271 35.72 -5.10 11.75
C ALA A 271 34.32 -5.24 12.38
N MET A 272 33.61 -4.12 12.59
CA MET A 272 32.24 -4.12 13.10
C MET A 272 31.27 -4.68 12.05
N ILE A 273 31.46 -4.37 10.77
CA ILE A 273 30.63 -4.90 9.68
C ILE A 273 30.76 -6.43 9.59
N GLU A 274 31.98 -6.97 9.60
CA GLU A 274 32.18 -8.43 9.55
C GLU A 274 31.62 -9.12 10.80
N LEU A 275 31.79 -8.52 12.00
CA LEU A 275 31.17 -9.04 13.22
C LEU A 275 29.64 -9.13 13.08
N LEU A 276 28.98 -8.06 12.63
CA LEU A 276 27.53 -8.03 12.46
C LEU A 276 27.08 -9.00 11.36
N ARG A 277 27.88 -9.14 10.29
CA ARG A 277 27.61 -10.07 9.19
C ARG A 277 27.60 -11.52 9.67
N ASP A 278 28.59 -11.91 10.46
CA ASP A 278 28.68 -13.26 11.04
C ASP A 278 27.54 -13.50 12.03
N LYS A 279 27.28 -12.54 12.92
CA LYS A 279 26.23 -12.62 13.95
C LYS A 279 24.80 -12.61 13.40
N LEU A 280 24.59 -12.06 12.21
CA LEU A 280 23.28 -12.04 11.53
C LEU A 280 23.16 -13.14 10.48
N THR A 281 24.17 -14.01 10.32
CA THR A 281 24.16 -15.13 9.35
C THR A 281 23.87 -14.66 7.92
N ILE A 282 24.45 -13.52 7.51
CA ILE A 282 24.16 -12.90 6.21
C ILE A 282 24.82 -13.69 5.07
N SER A 283 24.01 -14.23 4.17
CA SER A 283 24.44 -14.99 2.99
C SER A 283 24.94 -14.09 1.85
N THR A 284 25.55 -14.69 0.82
CA THR A 284 25.98 -13.97 -0.41
C THR A 284 24.82 -13.39 -1.23
N TYR A 285 23.60 -13.88 -1.01
CA TYR A 285 22.40 -13.44 -1.72
C TYR A 285 21.66 -12.30 -0.99
N ASP A 286 22.09 -11.96 0.23
CA ASP A 286 21.48 -10.92 1.03
C ASP A 286 22.01 -9.54 0.68
N SER A 287 21.14 -8.55 0.79
CA SER A 287 21.46 -7.19 0.39
C SER A 287 22.16 -6.45 1.53
N ILE A 288 23.50 -6.43 1.51
CA ILE A 288 24.31 -5.58 2.38
C ILE A 288 24.49 -4.21 1.71
N VAL A 289 23.97 -3.14 2.31
CA VAL A 289 23.95 -1.80 1.69
C VAL A 289 24.51 -0.75 2.65
N PRO A 290 25.62 -0.05 2.31
CA PRO A 290 26.03 1.12 3.04
C PRO A 290 25.04 2.26 2.80
N GLY A 291 24.52 2.85 3.87
CA GLY A 291 23.51 3.91 3.84
C GLY A 291 23.93 5.15 4.63
N GLY A 292 23.05 6.15 4.59
CA GLY A 292 23.23 7.39 5.36
C GLY A 292 23.20 7.18 6.88
N ARG A 293 23.35 8.28 7.62
CA ARG A 293 23.41 8.29 9.09
C ARG A 293 22.11 7.89 9.81
N TYR A 294 20.98 8.03 9.14
CA TYR A 294 19.68 7.73 9.69
C TYR A 294 19.06 6.61 8.87
N HIS A 295 18.52 5.61 9.55
CA HIS A 295 17.75 4.55 8.93
C HIS A 295 16.29 4.65 9.38
N ASN A 296 15.41 3.86 8.76
CA ASN A 296 13.98 3.88 9.08
C ASN A 296 13.30 5.25 8.82
N PHE A 297 13.50 5.83 7.64
CA PHE A 297 12.85 7.09 7.29
C PHE A 297 11.31 7.01 7.26
N LYS A 298 10.70 5.83 7.36
CA LYS A 298 9.24 5.65 7.49
C LYS A 298 8.62 6.52 8.60
N ASP A 299 9.36 6.81 9.67
CA ASP A 299 8.85 7.65 10.77
C ASP A 299 8.59 9.11 10.32
N PHE A 300 9.19 9.53 9.21
CA PHE A 300 8.93 10.84 8.59
C PHE A 300 7.51 10.93 7.99
N ILE A 301 6.79 9.82 7.78
CA ILE A 301 5.35 9.86 7.45
C ILE A 301 4.58 10.67 8.52
N GLY A 302 5.00 10.53 9.78
CA GLY A 302 4.46 11.26 10.92
C GLY A 302 5.17 12.60 11.22
N PHE A 303 5.99 13.13 10.30
CA PHE A 303 6.79 14.33 10.58
C PHE A 303 5.90 15.49 11.06
N PRO A 304 6.23 16.11 12.21
CA PRO A 304 5.38 17.11 12.84
C PRO A 304 5.46 18.45 12.08
N ASN A 305 4.31 19.12 11.93
CA ASN A 305 4.31 20.51 11.48
C ASN A 305 4.47 21.44 12.68
N VAL A 306 5.70 21.92 12.90
CA VAL A 306 5.97 22.96 13.90
C VAL A 306 5.82 24.37 13.33
N GLY A 307 5.64 24.53 12.01
CA GLY A 307 5.63 25.81 11.30
C GLY A 307 4.26 26.46 11.17
N LYS A 308 4.00 27.05 10.00
CA LYS A 308 2.71 27.69 9.64
C LYS A 308 1.82 26.68 8.88
N ALA A 309 0.53 26.99 8.75
CA ALA A 309 -0.43 26.12 8.05
C ALA A 309 -0.13 25.94 6.55
N ASN A 310 0.57 26.88 5.91
CA ASN A 310 0.95 26.80 4.49
C ASN A 310 2.00 25.71 4.21
N LEU A 311 2.63 25.14 5.24
CA LEU A 311 3.63 24.07 5.08
C LEU A 311 3.00 22.68 4.96
N VAL A 312 1.69 22.56 5.16
CA VAL A 312 0.91 21.31 5.07
C VAL A 312 -0.23 21.52 4.06
N ASN A 313 -0.75 20.44 3.46
CA ASN A 313 -1.90 20.54 2.59
C ASN A 313 -3.12 21.08 3.35
N LYS A 314 -3.91 21.94 2.69
CA LYS A 314 -5.21 22.33 3.22
C LYS A 314 -6.09 21.08 3.35
N PRO A 315 -6.76 20.85 4.49
CA PRO A 315 -7.69 19.73 4.61
C PRO A 315 -8.83 19.91 3.59
N LEU A 316 -9.21 18.82 2.94
CA LEU A 316 -10.43 18.76 2.12
C LEU A 316 -11.48 18.04 2.96
N PRO A 317 -12.50 18.75 3.48
CA PRO A 317 -13.55 18.12 4.27
C PRO A 317 -14.26 17.05 3.46
N GLN A 318 -14.46 15.87 4.06
CA GLN A 318 -15.21 14.79 3.43
C GLN A 318 -16.68 15.21 3.31
N LEU A 319 -17.26 14.99 2.13
CA LEU A 319 -18.60 15.38 1.78
C LEU A 319 -19.60 14.30 2.20
N ARG A 320 -20.78 14.74 2.63
CA ARG A 320 -21.94 13.88 2.83
C ARG A 320 -22.68 13.78 1.51
N HIS A 321 -22.95 12.55 1.05
CA HIS A 321 -23.80 12.31 -0.11
C HIS A 321 -25.27 12.68 0.18
N GLN A 322 -25.82 13.62 -0.58
CA GLN A 322 -27.18 14.15 -0.47
C GLN A 322 -28.25 13.09 -0.73
N GLY A 323 -27.93 12.04 -1.49
CA GLY A 323 -28.87 10.94 -1.75
C GLY A 323 -29.32 10.16 -0.50
N PHE A 324 -28.69 10.37 0.67
CA PHE A 324 -29.18 9.83 1.94
C PHE A 324 -30.14 10.77 2.70
N ASN A 325 -30.22 12.03 2.28
CA ASN A 325 -31.07 13.04 2.93
C ASN A 325 -32.52 12.86 2.49
N HIS A 326 -33.44 13.40 3.29
CA HIS A 326 -34.91 13.34 3.04
C HIS A 326 -35.52 11.92 3.07
N PHE A 327 -34.77 10.89 3.46
CA PHE A 327 -35.27 9.55 3.71
C PHE A 327 -35.29 9.23 5.21
N ARG A 328 -36.19 8.33 5.62
CA ARG A 328 -36.32 7.92 7.03
C ARG A 328 -35.09 7.16 7.53
N ASN A 329 -34.45 6.39 6.66
CA ASN A 329 -33.28 5.57 6.96
C ASN A 329 -32.49 5.29 5.67
N GLY A 330 -31.30 4.70 5.81
CA GLY A 330 -30.43 4.41 4.66
C GLY A 330 -30.99 3.39 3.67
N PHE A 331 -31.84 2.46 4.12
CA PHE A 331 -32.45 1.46 3.23
C PHE A 331 -33.46 2.10 2.27
N ASP A 332 -34.23 3.07 2.73
CA ASP A 332 -35.19 3.78 1.88
C ASP A 332 -34.47 4.57 0.78
N ALA A 333 -33.36 5.22 1.12
CA ALA A 333 -32.49 5.92 0.17
C ALA A 333 -31.94 4.97 -0.92
N ILE A 334 -31.39 3.82 -0.52
CA ILE A 334 -30.79 2.84 -1.45
C ILE A 334 -31.86 2.12 -2.29
N ARG A 335 -33.08 1.98 -1.76
CA ARG A 335 -34.19 1.37 -2.50
C ARG A 335 -34.68 2.28 -3.62
N GLU A 336 -34.72 3.59 -3.36
CA GLU A 336 -35.14 4.59 -4.33
C GLU A 336 -34.17 4.63 -5.52
N ARG A 337 -32.86 4.71 -5.26
CA ARG A 337 -31.81 4.71 -6.28
C ARG A 337 -30.51 4.10 -5.77
N ASP A 338 -29.74 3.53 -6.70
CA ASP A 338 -28.37 3.11 -6.41
C ASP A 338 -27.52 4.31 -6.00
N ILE A 339 -26.67 4.12 -4.99
CA ILE A 339 -25.81 5.17 -4.44
C ILE A 339 -24.34 4.79 -4.69
N LEU A 340 -23.61 5.69 -5.35
CA LEU A 340 -22.17 5.56 -5.56
C LEU A 340 -21.40 6.60 -4.75
N LEU A 341 -20.67 6.12 -3.74
CA LEU A 341 -19.74 6.92 -2.96
C LEU A 341 -18.33 6.80 -3.55
N TYR A 342 -17.58 7.90 -3.50
CA TYR A 342 -16.17 7.94 -3.90
C TYR A 342 -15.33 8.57 -2.78
N TYR A 343 -14.52 7.75 -2.12
CA TYR A 343 -13.61 8.16 -1.06
C TYR A 343 -12.31 8.70 -1.66
N PRO A 344 -11.53 9.52 -0.92
CA PRO A 344 -11.87 10.13 0.37
C PRO A 344 -12.73 11.40 0.22
N TYR A 345 -13.23 11.69 -0.99
CA TYR A 345 -14.08 12.85 -1.28
C TYR A 345 -15.38 12.79 -0.49
N HIS A 346 -16.02 11.61 -0.45
CA HIS A 346 -17.13 11.30 0.43
C HIS A 346 -16.66 10.81 1.79
N THR A 347 -17.54 10.91 2.79
CA THR A 347 -17.32 10.28 4.09
C THR A 347 -17.64 8.79 4.07
N PHE A 348 -16.79 8.00 4.71
CA PHE A 348 -17.04 6.57 4.96
C PHE A 348 -18.15 6.34 6.01
N GLU A 349 -18.56 7.40 6.72
CA GLU A 349 -19.55 7.34 7.79
C GLU A 349 -20.92 6.83 7.30
N HIS A 350 -21.25 7.00 6.02
CA HIS A 350 -22.51 6.49 5.44
C HIS A 350 -22.60 4.96 5.48
N VAL A 351 -21.50 4.28 5.17
CA VAL A 351 -21.43 2.81 5.26
C VAL A 351 -21.50 2.33 6.71
N LEU A 352 -20.80 3.02 7.60
CA LEU A 352 -20.81 2.70 9.03
C LEU A 352 -22.19 2.88 9.64
N GLU A 353 -22.87 3.98 9.30
CA GLU A 353 -24.21 4.26 9.76
C GLU A 353 -25.23 3.24 9.21
N LEU A 354 -25.09 2.81 7.95
CA LEU A 354 -25.95 1.76 7.39
C LEU A 354 -25.76 0.42 8.12
N LEU A 355 -24.53 0.01 8.40
CA LEU A 355 -24.26 -1.22 9.16
C LEU A 355 -24.73 -1.11 10.61
N ARG A 356 -24.60 0.07 11.22
CA ARG A 356 -25.13 0.37 12.54
C ARG A 356 -26.66 0.25 12.53
N GLN A 357 -27.35 0.86 11.58
CA GLN A 357 -28.81 0.72 11.42
C GLN A 357 -29.21 -0.74 11.22
N ALA A 358 -28.49 -1.47 10.36
CA ALA A 358 -28.73 -2.89 10.13
C ALA A 358 -28.59 -3.74 11.40
N SER A 359 -27.73 -3.33 12.35
CA SER A 359 -27.53 -4.08 13.59
C SER A 359 -28.72 -4.07 14.54
N PHE A 360 -29.61 -3.08 14.48
CA PHE A 360 -30.75 -2.96 15.41
C PHE A 360 -32.11 -2.78 14.73
N ASP A 361 -32.18 -2.55 13.42
CA ASP A 361 -33.47 -2.47 12.70
C ASP A 361 -34.25 -3.79 12.85
N PRO A 362 -35.46 -3.79 13.44
CA PRO A 362 -36.26 -5.00 13.67
C PRO A 362 -36.59 -5.79 12.39
N SER A 363 -36.66 -5.12 11.24
CA SER A 363 -36.94 -5.73 9.95
C SER A 363 -35.73 -6.45 9.36
N VAL A 364 -34.51 -6.19 9.82
CA VAL A 364 -33.30 -6.86 9.30
C VAL A 364 -33.19 -8.27 9.86
N LEU A 365 -33.13 -9.24 8.95
CA LEU A 365 -33.10 -10.67 9.24
C LEU A 365 -31.66 -11.21 9.31
N ALA A 366 -30.81 -10.78 8.37
CA ALA A 366 -29.46 -11.32 8.23
C ALA A 366 -28.48 -10.29 7.67
N ILE A 367 -27.21 -10.42 8.06
CA ILE A 367 -26.09 -9.62 7.55
C ILE A 367 -24.94 -10.57 7.20
N LYS A 368 -24.45 -10.50 5.97
CA LYS A 368 -23.20 -11.16 5.56
C LYS A 368 -22.16 -10.09 5.21
N ILE A 369 -20.92 -10.22 5.66
CA ILE A 369 -19.84 -9.25 5.36
C ILE A 369 -18.49 -9.94 5.22
N ASN A 370 -17.67 -9.47 4.28
CA ASN A 370 -16.28 -9.88 4.12
C ASN A 370 -15.35 -8.87 4.79
N ILE A 371 -14.40 -9.37 5.56
CA ILE A 371 -13.45 -8.59 6.32
C ILE A 371 -12.04 -9.07 6.00
N TYR A 372 -11.33 -8.28 5.18
CA TYR A 372 -9.95 -8.55 4.78
C TYR A 372 -8.94 -8.05 5.82
N ARG A 373 -9.15 -6.84 6.35
CA ARG A 373 -8.30 -6.20 7.37
C ARG A 373 -9.14 -5.39 8.33
N VAL A 374 -8.95 -5.62 9.63
CA VAL A 374 -9.71 -4.95 10.69
C VAL A 374 -8.84 -3.91 11.38
N ALA A 375 -9.34 -2.69 11.54
CA ALA A 375 -8.70 -1.73 12.43
C ALA A 375 -8.74 -2.24 13.89
N LYS A 376 -7.72 -1.92 14.71
CA LYS A 376 -7.68 -2.35 16.13
C LYS A 376 -8.96 -2.05 16.92
N ASP A 377 -9.68 -0.99 16.56
CA ASP A 377 -10.99 -0.61 17.12
C ASP A 377 -12.00 -0.44 15.97
N SER A 378 -12.46 -1.54 15.37
CA SER A 378 -13.34 -1.49 14.21
C SER A 378 -14.82 -1.37 14.60
N ARG A 379 -15.43 -0.21 14.29
CA ARG A 379 -16.87 0.02 14.51
C ARG A 379 -17.77 -0.96 13.75
N ILE A 380 -17.25 -1.56 12.67
CA ILE A 380 -17.95 -2.58 11.89
C ILE A 380 -18.07 -3.89 12.67
N ILE A 381 -17.01 -4.29 13.37
CA ILE A 381 -17.06 -5.52 14.18
C ILE A 381 -18.06 -5.35 15.31
N ASP A 382 -18.03 -4.20 16.00
CA ASP A 382 -18.98 -3.91 17.07
C ASP A 382 -20.42 -3.90 16.54
N ALA A 383 -20.67 -3.35 15.35
CA ALA A 383 -21.98 -3.40 14.71
C ALA A 383 -22.43 -4.85 14.41
N MET A 384 -21.51 -5.73 13.98
CA MET A 384 -21.83 -7.15 13.75
C MET A 384 -22.13 -7.91 15.04
N ILE A 385 -21.39 -7.63 16.12
CA ILE A 385 -21.65 -8.17 17.46
C ILE A 385 -23.03 -7.74 17.96
N HIS A 386 -23.36 -6.45 17.87
CA HIS A 386 -24.68 -5.95 18.24
C HIS A 386 -25.80 -6.57 17.39
N ALA A 387 -25.56 -6.80 16.09
CA ALA A 387 -26.53 -7.47 15.23
C ALA A 387 -26.83 -8.90 15.69
N ALA A 388 -25.80 -9.64 16.11
CA ALA A 388 -25.97 -10.99 16.66
C ALA A 388 -26.73 -10.98 17.99
N TYR A 389 -26.41 -10.06 18.91
CA TYR A 389 -27.16 -9.88 20.16
C TYR A 389 -28.64 -9.51 19.94
N ASN A 390 -28.94 -8.77 18.87
CA ASN A 390 -30.30 -8.45 18.46
C ASN A 390 -30.98 -9.58 17.66
N GLY A 391 -30.43 -10.80 17.66
CA GLY A 391 -31.04 -12.00 17.09
C GLY A 391 -30.94 -12.12 15.56
N LYS A 392 -30.11 -11.31 14.91
CA LYS A 392 -29.93 -11.34 13.45
C LYS A 392 -28.98 -12.48 13.08
N LYS A 393 -29.22 -13.12 11.92
CA LYS A 393 -28.26 -14.10 11.40
C LYS A 393 -27.06 -13.37 10.80
N VAL A 394 -25.96 -13.31 11.56
CA VAL A 394 -24.72 -12.64 11.13
C VAL A 394 -23.71 -13.65 10.63
N THR A 395 -23.17 -13.42 9.44
CA THR A 395 -22.07 -14.19 8.86
C THR A 395 -20.92 -13.26 8.54
N VAL A 396 -19.74 -13.53 9.09
CA VAL A 396 -18.54 -12.74 8.85
C VAL A 396 -17.48 -13.63 8.25
N VAL A 397 -17.04 -13.30 7.04
CA VAL A 397 -15.90 -13.95 6.40
C VAL A 397 -14.65 -13.20 6.79
N VAL A 398 -13.71 -13.87 7.46
CA VAL A 398 -12.45 -13.29 7.94
C VAL A 398 -11.28 -13.89 7.18
N GLU A 399 -10.45 -13.03 6.61
CA GLU A 399 -9.18 -13.44 6.01
C GLU A 399 -8.08 -13.54 7.08
N LEU A 400 -7.79 -14.75 7.56
CA LEU A 400 -6.70 -14.95 8.54
C LEU A 400 -5.31 -14.71 7.93
N GLN A 401 -5.14 -14.92 6.63
CA GLN A 401 -3.86 -14.80 5.94
C GLN A 401 -3.58 -13.40 5.39
N ALA A 402 -4.26 -12.39 5.95
CA ALA A 402 -4.03 -11.00 5.60
C ALA A 402 -2.74 -10.51 6.24
N ARG A 403 -1.75 -10.19 5.41
CA ARG A 403 -0.41 -9.84 5.88
C ARG A 403 -0.40 -8.67 6.84
N PHE A 404 0.38 -8.84 7.92
CA PHE A 404 0.65 -7.88 8.99
C PHE A 404 -0.51 -7.64 9.97
N ASP A 405 -1.63 -8.34 9.81
CA ASP A 405 -2.84 -8.19 10.61
C ASP A 405 -3.35 -9.55 11.17
N GLU A 406 -2.55 -10.61 11.10
CA GLU A 406 -2.92 -12.00 11.42
C GLU A 406 -3.37 -12.15 12.88
N GLU A 407 -2.56 -11.67 13.83
CA GLU A 407 -2.89 -11.72 15.27
C GLU A 407 -4.19 -10.98 15.59
N ALA A 408 -4.41 -9.82 14.95
CA ALA A 408 -5.61 -9.03 15.13
C ALA A 408 -6.85 -9.77 14.60
N ASN A 409 -6.75 -10.38 13.42
CA ASN A 409 -7.84 -11.13 12.82
C ASN A 409 -8.21 -12.38 13.63
N ILE A 410 -7.23 -13.08 14.21
CA ILE A 410 -7.46 -14.22 15.12
C ILE A 410 -8.22 -13.75 16.38
N HIS A 411 -7.79 -12.64 17.00
CA HIS A 411 -8.46 -12.08 18.16
C HIS A 411 -9.92 -11.72 17.85
N TRP A 412 -10.17 -11.08 16.70
CA TRP A 412 -11.52 -10.70 16.29
C TRP A 412 -12.42 -11.89 15.98
N ALA A 413 -11.88 -12.94 15.35
CA ALA A 413 -12.64 -14.16 15.08
C ALA A 413 -13.16 -14.80 16.37
N LYS A 414 -12.35 -14.80 17.44
CA LYS A 414 -12.76 -15.29 18.76
C LYS A 414 -13.91 -14.46 19.33
N ARG A 415 -13.76 -13.12 19.37
CA ARG A 415 -14.80 -12.22 19.89
C ARG A 415 -16.13 -12.32 19.13
N LEU A 416 -16.07 -12.44 17.80
CA LEU A 416 -17.25 -12.60 16.94
C LEU A 416 -17.97 -13.92 17.24
N THR A 417 -17.22 -15.03 17.34
CA THR A 417 -17.78 -16.36 17.63
C THR A 417 -18.45 -16.39 19.00
N GLU A 418 -17.82 -15.81 20.02
CA GLU A 418 -18.39 -15.70 21.38
C GLU A 418 -19.71 -14.92 21.41
N ALA A 419 -19.87 -13.93 20.51
CA ALA A 419 -21.10 -13.16 20.37
C ALA A 419 -22.22 -13.86 19.57
N GLY A 420 -21.99 -15.07 19.06
CA GLY A 420 -22.96 -15.83 18.26
C GLY A 420 -22.92 -15.53 16.76
N VAL A 421 -21.86 -14.86 16.27
CA VAL A 421 -21.65 -14.64 14.83
C VAL A 421 -21.11 -15.91 14.18
N HIS A 422 -21.63 -16.24 12.99
CA HIS A 422 -21.06 -17.33 12.19
C HIS A 422 -19.82 -16.85 11.44
N VAL A 423 -18.64 -17.20 11.95
CA VAL A 423 -17.36 -16.84 11.35
C VAL A 423 -16.93 -17.90 10.32
N ILE A 424 -16.55 -17.46 9.13
CA ILE A 424 -16.00 -18.30 8.05
C ILE A 424 -14.59 -17.84 7.77
N PHE A 425 -13.67 -18.79 7.62
CA PHE A 425 -12.30 -18.53 7.24
C PHE A 425 -12.07 -18.81 5.77
N SER A 426 -11.13 -18.08 5.16
CA SER A 426 -10.63 -18.36 3.82
C SER A 426 -10.01 -19.76 3.74
N ALA A 427 -10.21 -20.45 2.62
CA ALA A 427 -9.52 -21.72 2.37
C ALA A 427 -8.03 -21.47 2.14
N PRO A 428 -7.13 -22.38 2.57
CA PRO A 428 -5.70 -22.26 2.28
C PRO A 428 -5.44 -22.06 0.79
N GLY A 429 -4.66 -21.04 0.44
CA GLY A 429 -4.32 -20.72 -0.95
C GLY A 429 -5.37 -19.95 -1.74
N LEU A 430 -6.52 -19.61 -1.15
CA LEU A 430 -7.57 -18.81 -1.79
C LEU A 430 -7.96 -17.60 -0.95
N LYS A 431 -7.25 -16.48 -1.15
CA LYS A 431 -7.46 -15.25 -0.36
C LYS A 431 -8.69 -14.48 -0.82
N ILE A 432 -9.44 -13.94 0.14
CA ILE A 432 -10.68 -13.20 -0.11
C ILE A 432 -10.40 -11.70 -0.08
N HIS A 433 -10.29 -11.11 -1.25
CA HIS A 433 -10.01 -9.69 -1.42
C HIS A 433 -11.23 -8.90 -1.91
N ALA A 434 -12.38 -9.53 -2.13
CA ALA A 434 -13.63 -8.83 -2.40
C ALA A 434 -14.17 -8.10 -1.15
N LYS A 435 -14.65 -6.86 -1.32
CA LYS A 435 -15.23 -6.04 -0.24
C LYS A 435 -16.71 -5.91 -0.41
N LEU A 436 -17.42 -6.81 0.25
CA LEU A 436 -18.84 -7.00 0.10
C LEU A 436 -19.50 -7.01 1.47
N PHE A 437 -20.70 -6.44 1.54
CA PHE A 437 -21.68 -6.90 2.51
C PHE A 437 -23.05 -7.04 1.85
N LEU A 438 -23.88 -7.86 2.46
CA LEU A 438 -25.25 -8.12 2.05
C LEU A 438 -26.16 -8.11 3.27
N ILE A 439 -27.16 -7.25 3.25
CA ILE A 439 -28.17 -7.13 4.30
C ILE A 439 -29.49 -7.67 3.72
N SER A 440 -30.13 -8.61 4.41
CA SER A 440 -31.46 -9.10 4.07
C SER A 440 -32.47 -8.54 5.06
N ARG A 441 -33.46 -7.79 4.57
CA ARG A 441 -34.46 -7.08 5.36
C ARG A 441 -35.87 -7.48 4.89
N ARG A 442 -36.79 -7.67 5.84
CA ARG A 442 -38.21 -7.92 5.56
C ARG A 442 -38.94 -6.60 5.36
N GLU A 443 -39.58 -6.43 4.21
CA GLU A 443 -40.32 -5.23 3.86
C GLU A 443 -41.71 -5.63 3.34
N GLY A 444 -42.71 -5.48 4.20
CA GLY A 444 -44.01 -6.14 3.98
C GLY A 444 -43.85 -7.66 4.02
N GLU A 445 -44.31 -8.32 2.96
CA GLU A 445 -44.21 -9.79 2.82
C GLU A 445 -42.91 -10.24 2.16
N GLU A 446 -42.16 -9.33 1.53
CA GLU A 446 -40.98 -9.65 0.73
C GLU A 446 -39.67 -9.55 1.53
N ILE A 447 -38.67 -10.30 1.07
CA ILE A 447 -37.29 -10.17 1.57
C ILE A 447 -36.48 -9.39 0.55
N VAL A 448 -36.25 -8.11 0.85
CA VAL A 448 -35.42 -7.21 0.07
C VAL A 448 -33.96 -7.34 0.51
N ARG A 449 -33.04 -7.29 -0.45
CA ARG A 449 -31.60 -7.37 -0.20
C ARG A 449 -30.93 -6.06 -0.56
N TYR A 450 -30.00 -5.65 0.28
CA TYR A 450 -29.17 -4.47 0.08
C TYR A 450 -27.72 -4.93 0.04
N ALA A 451 -27.03 -4.64 -1.06
CA ALA A 451 -25.65 -5.04 -1.24
C ALA A 451 -24.73 -3.82 -1.26
N HIS A 452 -23.53 -4.02 -0.72
CA HIS A 452 -22.39 -3.15 -0.92
C HIS A 452 -21.33 -3.86 -1.72
N ILE A 453 -20.74 -3.12 -2.67
CA ILE A 453 -19.60 -3.57 -3.45
C ILE A 453 -18.56 -2.45 -3.46
N GLY A 454 -17.43 -2.71 -2.82
CA GLY A 454 -16.33 -1.76 -2.69
C GLY A 454 -15.10 -2.15 -3.50
N THR A 455 -14.36 -1.15 -4.00
CA THR A 455 -13.02 -1.35 -4.58
C THR A 455 -11.93 -1.45 -3.51
N GLY A 456 -12.21 -0.92 -2.31
CA GLY A 456 -11.27 -0.81 -1.18
C GLY A 456 -11.78 -1.45 0.11
N ASN A 457 -10.84 -1.69 1.04
CA ASN A 457 -11.10 -2.31 2.34
C ASN A 457 -12.06 -1.49 3.22
N PHE A 458 -12.79 -2.18 4.09
CA PHE A 458 -13.58 -1.59 5.16
C PHE A 458 -12.69 -1.05 6.30
N ASN A 459 -11.88 -0.03 6.03
CA ASN A 459 -10.96 0.54 7.00
C ASN A 459 -11.09 2.08 7.04
N GLU A 460 -11.45 2.59 8.21
CA GLU A 460 -11.76 3.99 8.46
C GLU A 460 -10.56 4.92 8.24
N LYS A 461 -9.34 4.42 8.49
CA LYS A 461 -8.10 5.18 8.28
C LYS A 461 -7.75 5.24 6.80
N THR A 462 -7.83 4.11 6.09
CA THR A 462 -7.51 4.08 4.65
C THR A 462 -8.53 4.86 3.83
N ALA A 463 -9.81 4.87 4.21
CA ALA A 463 -10.85 5.64 3.52
C ALA A 463 -10.63 7.18 3.54
N ARG A 464 -9.64 7.69 4.29
CA ARG A 464 -9.23 9.10 4.28
C ARG A 464 -8.04 9.40 3.37
N ILE A 465 -7.33 8.36 2.94
CA ILE A 465 -6.07 8.46 2.20
C ILE A 465 -6.20 7.82 0.81
N TYR A 466 -7.01 6.77 0.69
CA TYR A 466 -7.15 5.94 -0.50
C TYR A 466 -8.37 6.40 -1.28
N THR A 467 -8.25 6.47 -2.61
CA THR A 467 -9.41 6.68 -3.47
C THR A 467 -10.12 5.36 -3.71
N ASP A 468 -11.40 5.27 -3.36
CA ASP A 468 -12.14 4.01 -3.44
C ASP A 468 -13.62 4.24 -3.68
N TYR A 469 -14.24 3.42 -4.54
CA TYR A 469 -15.68 3.43 -4.74
C TYR A 469 -16.39 2.53 -3.74
N SER A 470 -17.62 2.90 -3.42
CA SER A 470 -18.60 2.04 -2.75
C SER A 470 -19.94 2.19 -3.44
N LEU A 471 -20.37 1.12 -4.10
CA LEU A 471 -21.70 0.99 -4.65
C LEU A 471 -22.62 0.40 -3.56
N LEU A 472 -23.74 1.06 -3.31
CA LEU A 472 -24.83 0.59 -2.47
C LEU A 472 -26.07 0.44 -3.35
N THR A 473 -26.64 -0.77 -3.41
CA THR A 473 -27.72 -1.10 -4.35
C THR A 473 -28.75 -2.04 -3.72
N ALA A 474 -30.00 -1.86 -4.10
CA ALA A 474 -31.10 -2.80 -3.84
C ALA A 474 -31.51 -3.58 -5.11
N ASP A 475 -30.80 -3.42 -6.23
CA ASP A 475 -31.12 -4.07 -7.49
C ASP A 475 -31.01 -5.59 -7.36
N ALA A 476 -32.11 -6.30 -7.63
CA ALA A 476 -32.20 -7.74 -7.54
C ALA A 476 -31.16 -8.47 -8.42
N ARG A 477 -30.79 -7.88 -9.57
CA ARG A 477 -29.80 -8.44 -10.50
C ARG A 477 -28.43 -8.54 -9.85
N ILE A 478 -28.02 -7.50 -9.13
CA ILE A 478 -26.73 -7.43 -8.45
C ILE A 478 -26.78 -8.13 -7.08
N THR A 479 -27.81 -7.88 -6.29
CA THR A 479 -27.93 -8.40 -4.92
C THR A 479 -28.04 -9.92 -4.86
N ASN A 480 -28.70 -10.55 -5.85
CA ASN A 480 -28.73 -12.00 -5.98
C ASN A 480 -27.35 -12.58 -6.32
N GLU A 481 -26.52 -11.86 -7.09
CA GLU A 481 -25.15 -12.28 -7.39
C GLU A 481 -24.21 -12.11 -6.22
N VAL A 482 -24.33 -11.02 -5.46
CA VAL A 482 -23.58 -10.87 -4.20
C VAL A 482 -23.93 -11.99 -3.22
N ARG A 483 -25.21 -12.40 -3.14
CA ARG A 483 -25.60 -13.59 -2.38
C ARG A 483 -24.92 -14.85 -2.89
N ARG A 484 -24.85 -15.05 -4.21
CA ARG A 484 -24.13 -16.18 -4.83
C ARG A 484 -22.64 -16.16 -4.48
N VAL A 485 -22.00 -14.99 -4.42
CA VAL A 485 -20.58 -14.87 -3.98
C VAL A 485 -20.40 -15.36 -2.55
N PHE A 486 -21.25 -14.94 -1.60
CA PHE A 486 -21.16 -15.45 -0.23
C PHE A 486 -21.38 -16.97 -0.14
N ASN A 487 -22.33 -17.50 -0.93
CA ASN A 487 -22.55 -18.95 -0.98
C ASN A 487 -21.36 -19.69 -1.61
N PHE A 488 -20.69 -19.08 -2.60
CA PHE A 488 -19.47 -19.60 -3.21
C PHE A 488 -18.31 -19.63 -2.21
N ILE A 489 -18.14 -18.58 -1.40
CA ILE A 489 -17.16 -18.55 -0.31
C ILE A 489 -17.45 -19.65 0.72
N GLU A 490 -18.71 -19.83 1.09
CA GLU A 490 -19.13 -20.88 2.04
C GLU A 490 -18.93 -22.30 1.48
N ASN A 491 -19.17 -22.49 0.17
CA ASN A 491 -19.18 -23.79 -0.48
C ASN A 491 -18.59 -23.71 -1.90
N PRO A 492 -17.24 -23.61 -2.03
CA PRO A 492 -16.59 -23.34 -3.31
C PRO A 492 -16.70 -24.49 -4.31
N TYR A 493 -17.00 -25.71 -3.87
CA TYR A 493 -17.13 -26.89 -4.72
C TYR A 493 -18.42 -26.92 -5.57
N ARG A 494 -19.40 -26.06 -5.27
CA ARG A 494 -20.63 -25.99 -6.07
C ARG A 494 -20.40 -25.11 -7.30
N PRO A 495 -20.84 -25.54 -8.50
CA PRO A 495 -20.76 -24.70 -9.69
C PRO A 495 -21.63 -23.45 -9.49
N VAL A 496 -21.04 -22.28 -9.77
CA VAL A 496 -21.74 -20.99 -9.70
C VAL A 496 -21.51 -20.22 -10.99
N GLN A 497 -22.55 -19.52 -11.45
CA GLN A 497 -22.50 -18.64 -12.61
C GLN A 497 -22.90 -17.21 -12.21
N PHE A 498 -22.30 -16.25 -12.90
CA PHE A 498 -22.49 -14.83 -12.72
C PHE A 498 -22.62 -14.15 -14.09
N GLU A 499 -23.62 -13.29 -14.22
CA GLU A 499 -23.95 -12.53 -15.43
C GLU A 499 -23.49 -11.07 -15.32
N HIS A 500 -23.64 -10.44 -14.15
CA HIS A 500 -23.34 -9.02 -13.92
C HIS A 500 -22.05 -8.79 -13.15
N LEU A 501 -21.64 -9.75 -12.30
CA LEU A 501 -20.40 -9.74 -11.55
C LEU A 501 -19.30 -10.51 -12.30
N MET A 502 -18.11 -9.91 -12.34
CA MET A 502 -16.87 -10.66 -12.55
C MET A 502 -16.39 -11.14 -11.19
N VAL A 503 -16.25 -12.45 -11.02
CA VAL A 503 -15.82 -13.09 -9.78
C VAL A 503 -14.59 -13.92 -10.08
N SER A 504 -13.46 -13.54 -9.49
CA SER A 504 -12.25 -14.36 -9.56
C SER A 504 -12.33 -15.50 -8.54
N PRO A 505 -11.73 -16.66 -8.82
CA PRO A 505 -11.15 -17.09 -10.08
C PRO A 505 -12.15 -17.75 -11.04
N GLN A 506 -13.45 -17.55 -10.83
CA GLN A 506 -14.51 -18.31 -11.50
C GLN A 506 -14.72 -17.91 -12.97
N ASN A 507 -14.83 -16.61 -13.28
CA ASN A 507 -15.17 -16.13 -14.63
C ASN A 507 -14.32 -14.93 -15.10
N SER A 508 -13.46 -14.37 -14.25
CA SER A 508 -12.75 -13.11 -14.53
C SER A 508 -11.93 -13.17 -15.81
N ARG A 509 -11.09 -14.20 -16.01
CA ARG A 509 -10.23 -14.32 -17.19
C ARG A 509 -11.04 -14.39 -18.47
N ASP A 510 -12.02 -15.29 -18.53
CA ASP A 510 -12.87 -15.50 -19.70
C ASP A 510 -13.73 -14.27 -20.02
N MET A 511 -14.24 -13.58 -19.00
CA MET A 511 -15.04 -12.37 -19.20
C MET A 511 -14.19 -11.20 -19.70
N LEU A 512 -13.01 -10.99 -19.12
CA LEU A 512 -12.07 -9.96 -19.59
C LEU A 512 -11.60 -10.23 -21.02
N TYR A 513 -11.27 -11.48 -21.34
CA TYR A 513 -10.88 -11.89 -22.68
C TYR A 513 -12.00 -11.60 -23.69
N ARG A 514 -13.23 -12.02 -23.38
CA ARG A 514 -14.40 -11.74 -24.24
C ARG A 514 -14.64 -10.24 -24.45
N LEU A 515 -14.49 -9.42 -23.40
CA LEU A 515 -14.67 -7.96 -23.52
C LEU A 515 -13.61 -7.34 -24.43
N ILE A 516 -12.34 -7.72 -24.28
CA ILE A 516 -11.26 -7.25 -25.17
C ILE A 516 -11.48 -7.74 -26.61
N ASP A 517 -11.86 -9.00 -26.79
CA ASP A 517 -12.10 -9.60 -28.10
C ASP A 517 -13.29 -8.95 -28.82
N THR A 518 -14.28 -8.48 -28.07
CA THR A 518 -15.39 -7.70 -28.61
C THR A 518 -14.89 -6.37 -29.17
N GLU A 519 -14.00 -5.67 -28.47
CA GLU A 519 -13.40 -4.42 -28.98
C GLU A 519 -12.54 -4.67 -30.22
N ILE A 520 -11.76 -5.77 -30.24
CA ILE A 520 -10.99 -6.21 -31.41
C ILE A 520 -11.92 -6.42 -32.61
N HIS A 521 -13.00 -7.18 -32.41
CA HIS A 521 -13.98 -7.45 -33.46
C HIS A 521 -14.62 -6.16 -33.98
N ASN A 522 -15.02 -5.26 -33.08
CA ASN A 522 -15.61 -3.97 -33.45
C ASN A 522 -14.64 -3.12 -34.29
N ALA A 523 -13.38 -3.01 -33.88
CA ALA A 523 -12.36 -2.26 -34.62
C ALA A 523 -12.13 -2.83 -36.03
N GLN A 524 -12.05 -4.16 -36.16
CA GLN A 524 -11.90 -4.83 -37.45
C GLN A 524 -13.07 -4.58 -38.40
N HIS A 525 -14.28 -4.33 -37.87
CA HIS A 525 -15.48 -4.01 -38.64
C HIS A 525 -15.73 -2.49 -38.76
N GLY A 526 -14.79 -1.64 -38.33
CA GLY A 526 -14.92 -0.19 -38.39
C GLY A 526 -15.94 0.41 -37.41
N LEU A 527 -16.39 -0.35 -36.41
CA LEU A 527 -17.28 0.12 -35.35
C LEU A 527 -16.49 0.86 -34.26
N PRO A 528 -17.13 1.74 -33.45
CA PRO A 528 -16.49 2.36 -32.30
C PRO A 528 -15.94 1.31 -31.33
N ALA A 529 -14.62 1.36 -31.11
CA ALA A 529 -13.92 0.44 -30.24
C ALA A 529 -12.90 1.19 -29.36
N GLY A 530 -12.79 0.76 -28.10
CA GLY A 530 -11.94 1.42 -27.13
C GLY A 530 -11.89 0.71 -25.79
N ILE A 531 -10.72 0.75 -25.16
CA ILE A 531 -10.48 0.18 -23.84
C ILE A 531 -9.89 1.28 -22.96
N THR A 532 -10.50 1.53 -21.80
CA THR A 532 -9.93 2.44 -20.79
C THR A 532 -9.87 1.74 -19.44
N LEU A 533 -8.68 1.62 -18.88
CA LEU A 533 -8.45 0.92 -17.62
C LEU A 533 -7.81 1.86 -16.61
N LYS A 534 -8.37 1.87 -15.39
CA LYS A 534 -7.72 2.40 -14.20
C LYS A 534 -7.43 1.23 -13.28
N VAL A 535 -6.16 0.95 -13.02
CA VAL A 535 -5.71 -0.14 -12.14
C VAL A 535 -4.51 0.28 -11.33
N ASN A 536 -4.25 -0.40 -10.21
CA ASN A 536 -3.00 -0.18 -9.48
C ASN A 536 -1.84 -0.89 -10.16
N ASN A 537 -2.08 -2.08 -10.71
CA ASN A 537 -1.05 -2.90 -11.35
C ASN A 537 -1.59 -3.60 -12.61
N LEU A 538 -0.75 -3.67 -13.65
CA LEU A 538 -0.98 -4.39 -14.89
C LEU A 538 0.26 -5.26 -15.19
N VAL A 539 0.18 -6.55 -14.87
CA VAL A 539 1.30 -7.49 -15.01
C VAL A 539 0.92 -8.87 -15.53
N ASP A 540 -0.37 -9.20 -15.66
CA ASP A 540 -0.81 -10.49 -16.19
C ASP A 540 -0.43 -10.62 -17.67
N LYS A 541 0.35 -11.65 -18.01
CA LYS A 541 0.87 -11.85 -19.35
C LYS A 541 -0.24 -11.97 -20.39
N GLY A 542 -1.24 -12.83 -20.13
CA GLY A 542 -2.32 -13.09 -21.09
C GLY A 542 -3.19 -11.87 -21.36
N LEU A 543 -3.48 -11.06 -20.33
CA LEU A 543 -4.20 -9.80 -20.51
C LEU A 543 -3.36 -8.75 -21.25
N VAL A 544 -2.06 -8.63 -20.95
CA VAL A 544 -1.16 -7.71 -21.69
C VAL A 544 -1.07 -8.09 -23.17
N ASP A 545 -0.96 -9.38 -23.49
CA ASP A 545 -0.89 -9.88 -24.87
C ASP A 545 -2.17 -9.56 -25.66
N ARG A 546 -3.32 -9.66 -25.02
CA ARG A 546 -4.59 -9.26 -25.63
C ARG A 546 -4.71 -7.75 -25.82
N LEU A 547 -4.18 -6.94 -24.90
CA LEU A 547 -4.11 -5.49 -25.10
C LEU A 547 -3.19 -5.11 -26.28
N TYR A 548 -2.07 -5.80 -26.46
CA TYR A 548 -1.23 -5.64 -27.66
C TYR A 548 -2.01 -6.01 -28.92
N THR A 549 -2.72 -7.13 -28.91
CA THR A 549 -3.54 -7.56 -30.06
C THR A 549 -4.63 -6.53 -30.39
N ALA A 550 -5.31 -5.98 -29.37
CA ALA A 550 -6.29 -4.91 -29.53
C ALA A 550 -5.67 -3.66 -30.16
N SER A 551 -4.50 -3.25 -29.70
CA SER A 551 -3.77 -2.12 -30.27
C SER A 551 -3.38 -2.35 -31.73
N SER A 552 -2.85 -3.52 -32.08
CA SER A 552 -2.41 -3.83 -33.46
C SER A 552 -3.55 -3.78 -34.49
N VAL A 553 -4.80 -3.96 -34.09
CA VAL A 553 -5.99 -3.85 -34.98
C VAL A 553 -6.67 -2.48 -34.92
N GLY A 554 -6.09 -1.50 -34.21
CA GLY A 554 -6.57 -0.12 -34.17
C GLY A 554 -7.43 0.27 -32.96
N VAL A 555 -7.66 -0.62 -31.99
CA VAL A 555 -8.39 -0.28 -30.76
C VAL A 555 -7.58 0.74 -29.96
N LYS A 556 -8.22 1.85 -29.57
CA LYS A 556 -7.59 2.85 -28.70
C LYS A 556 -7.61 2.39 -27.25
N VAL A 557 -6.43 2.26 -26.64
CA VAL A 557 -6.28 1.78 -25.25
C VAL A 557 -5.70 2.90 -24.38
N ASN A 558 -6.47 3.35 -23.37
CA ASN A 558 -6.01 4.32 -22.37
C ASN A 558 -5.82 3.65 -21.02
N LEU A 559 -4.60 3.68 -20.49
CA LEU A 559 -4.26 3.03 -19.23
C LEU A 559 -3.83 4.06 -18.20
N LEU A 560 -4.48 4.06 -17.04
CA LEU A 560 -4.07 4.76 -15.83
C LEU A 560 -3.58 3.73 -14.82
N VAL A 561 -2.26 3.51 -14.80
CA VAL A 561 -1.61 2.50 -13.94
C VAL A 561 -0.72 3.20 -12.93
N ARG A 562 -1.14 3.27 -11.67
CA ARG A 562 -0.34 3.98 -10.66
C ARG A 562 0.98 3.26 -10.36
N GLY A 563 0.94 1.93 -10.23
CA GLY A 563 2.01 1.09 -9.69
C GLY A 563 2.80 0.39 -10.78
N MET A 564 2.78 -0.95 -10.76
CA MET A 564 3.53 -1.80 -11.69
C MET A 564 2.80 -1.91 -13.03
N CYS A 565 3.50 -1.65 -14.11
CA CYS A 565 3.06 -1.89 -15.49
C CYS A 565 4.15 -2.68 -16.21
N SER A 566 3.86 -3.93 -16.61
CA SER A 566 4.76 -4.73 -17.45
C SER A 566 4.57 -4.44 -18.94
N LEU A 567 3.40 -3.91 -19.32
CA LEU A 567 3.09 -3.47 -20.68
C LEU A 567 3.98 -2.28 -21.07
N ILE A 568 4.50 -2.32 -22.30
CA ILE A 568 5.30 -1.26 -22.91
C ILE A 568 4.44 -0.56 -23.97
N PRO A 569 4.11 0.74 -23.81
CA PRO A 569 3.43 1.51 -24.86
C PRO A 569 4.38 1.93 -25.98
N ASP A 570 3.81 2.42 -27.08
CA ASP A 570 4.52 3.05 -28.19
C ASP A 570 5.54 2.13 -28.90
N LEU A 571 5.34 0.81 -28.88
CA LEU A 571 6.11 -0.13 -29.69
C LEU A 571 5.51 -0.22 -31.09
N GLU A 572 6.35 -0.01 -32.11
CA GLU A 572 5.98 -0.08 -33.53
C GLU A 572 5.30 -1.41 -33.86
N GLY A 573 4.13 -1.34 -34.50
CA GLY A 573 3.30 -2.51 -34.85
C GLY A 573 2.67 -3.29 -33.68
N ILE A 574 2.97 -2.94 -32.42
CA ILE A 574 2.52 -3.70 -31.24
C ILE A 574 1.61 -2.84 -30.35
N SER A 575 2.05 -1.66 -29.92
CA SER A 575 1.38 -0.86 -28.90
C SER A 575 1.24 0.63 -29.23
N GLU A 576 1.27 0.99 -30.52
CA GLU A 576 1.11 2.36 -31.03
C GLU A 576 -0.22 3.02 -30.63
N ASN A 577 -1.26 2.23 -30.36
CA ASN A 577 -2.58 2.72 -29.96
C ASN A 577 -2.79 2.66 -28.43
N ILE A 578 -1.73 2.36 -27.66
CA ILE A 578 -1.78 2.26 -26.20
C ILE A 578 -1.11 3.47 -25.56
N ARG A 579 -1.89 4.27 -24.82
CA ARG A 579 -1.38 5.36 -24.00
C ARG A 579 -1.39 4.96 -22.53
N VAL A 580 -0.23 5.02 -21.86
CA VAL A 580 -0.12 4.73 -20.43
C VAL A 580 0.33 5.95 -19.65
N ILE A 581 -0.46 6.32 -18.65
CA ILE A 581 -0.12 7.34 -17.67
C ILE A 581 -0.22 6.80 -16.25
N SER A 582 0.39 7.53 -15.32
CA SER A 582 0.32 7.27 -13.89
C SER A 582 0.18 8.55 -13.11
N ILE A 583 -0.70 8.54 -12.11
CA ILE A 583 -0.90 9.66 -11.21
C ILE A 583 -0.47 9.22 -9.81
N VAL A 584 0.48 9.97 -9.24
CA VAL A 584 0.87 9.90 -7.84
C VAL A 584 0.71 11.31 -7.28
N ASP A 585 -0.11 11.44 -6.24
CA ASP A 585 -0.48 12.72 -5.63
C ASP A 585 -0.82 12.49 -4.14
N ARG A 586 -1.49 13.45 -3.50
CA ARG A 586 -1.89 13.44 -2.09
C ARG A 586 -2.64 12.18 -1.68
N TYR A 587 -3.66 11.81 -2.46
CA TYR A 587 -4.41 10.58 -2.22
C TYR A 587 -3.79 9.42 -3.00
N LEU A 588 -3.86 8.25 -2.39
CA LEU A 588 -3.37 7.01 -2.97
C LEU A 588 -4.46 6.44 -3.89
N GLU A 589 -4.23 6.53 -5.19
CA GLU A 589 -5.20 6.19 -6.25
C GLU A 589 -5.60 4.70 -6.25
N HIS A 590 -6.52 4.21 -5.41
CA HIS A 590 -6.67 2.76 -5.13
C HIS A 590 -7.76 2.05 -5.93
N ASP A 591 -8.81 2.77 -6.32
CA ASP A 591 -9.92 2.24 -7.08
C ASP A 591 -9.50 1.66 -8.43
N ARG A 592 -10.18 0.59 -8.87
CA ARG A 592 -10.05 0.05 -10.22
C ARG A 592 -11.34 0.18 -11.00
N VAL A 593 -11.20 0.61 -12.25
CA VAL A 593 -12.31 0.81 -13.18
C VAL A 593 -11.94 0.21 -14.54
N TYR A 594 -12.84 -0.57 -15.13
CA TYR A 594 -12.69 -1.10 -16.48
C TYR A 594 -13.78 -0.53 -17.39
N ILE A 595 -13.39 0.06 -18.51
CA ILE A 595 -14.31 0.67 -19.48
C ILE A 595 -14.04 0.07 -20.85
N PHE A 596 -15.10 -0.40 -21.50
CA PHE A 596 -15.09 -0.94 -22.86
C PHE A 596 -16.12 -0.17 -23.70
N GLU A 597 -15.77 0.25 -24.91
CA GLU A 597 -16.61 1.06 -25.80
C GLU A 597 -17.87 0.32 -26.25
N ASN A 598 -17.73 -0.98 -26.53
CA ASN A 598 -18.79 -1.92 -26.86
C ASN A 598 -19.74 -1.38 -27.95
N GLY A 599 -19.17 -0.85 -29.04
CA GLY A 599 -19.92 -0.34 -30.19
C GLY A 599 -20.69 0.97 -29.92
N GLY A 600 -20.43 1.63 -28.79
CA GLY A 600 -21.07 2.89 -28.37
C GLY A 600 -21.89 2.78 -27.08
N ASP A 601 -22.31 1.57 -26.70
CA ASP A 601 -22.92 1.31 -25.38
C ASP A 601 -21.87 0.91 -24.36
N LYS A 602 -21.20 1.92 -23.79
CA LYS A 602 -20.05 1.72 -22.89
C LYS A 602 -20.40 0.81 -21.72
N LYS A 603 -19.57 -0.21 -21.51
CA LYS A 603 -19.61 -1.06 -20.31
C LYS A 603 -18.60 -0.56 -19.29
N VAL A 604 -19.06 -0.24 -18.09
CA VAL A 604 -18.22 0.30 -17.01
C VAL A 604 -18.30 -0.63 -15.81
N TYR A 605 -17.14 -1.09 -15.34
CA TYR A 605 -17.02 -1.97 -14.18
C TYR A 605 -16.21 -1.31 -13.08
N LEU A 606 -16.64 -1.47 -11.83
CA LEU A 606 -15.85 -1.14 -10.63
C LEU A 606 -15.30 -2.44 -10.05
N SER A 607 -14.01 -2.49 -9.73
CA SER A 607 -13.32 -3.75 -9.39
C SER A 607 -12.45 -3.65 -8.14
N SER A 608 -12.39 -4.74 -7.38
CA SER A 608 -11.38 -4.95 -6.34
C SER A 608 -10.05 -5.53 -6.89
N ALA A 609 -10.09 -6.15 -8.06
CA ALA A 609 -8.95 -6.78 -8.71
C ALA A 609 -8.07 -5.79 -9.50
N ASP A 610 -6.75 -5.98 -9.42
CA ASP A 610 -5.83 -5.51 -10.45
C ASP A 610 -5.72 -6.54 -11.58
N TRP A 611 -5.08 -6.17 -12.69
CA TRP A 611 -4.74 -7.10 -13.76
C TRP A 611 -3.41 -7.79 -13.47
N MET A 612 -3.40 -8.59 -12.40
CA MET A 612 -2.30 -9.49 -12.04
C MET A 612 -2.84 -10.91 -11.93
N THR A 613 -2.03 -11.91 -12.31
CA THR A 613 -2.44 -13.32 -12.31
C THR A 613 -3.04 -13.77 -10.97
N ARG A 614 -2.44 -13.38 -9.84
CA ARG A 614 -3.00 -13.67 -8.49
C ARG A 614 -4.41 -13.12 -8.26
N ASN A 615 -4.75 -11.97 -8.83
CA ASN A 615 -6.09 -11.37 -8.67
C ASN A 615 -7.11 -12.02 -9.61
N ILE A 616 -6.66 -12.55 -10.74
CA ILE A 616 -7.54 -13.15 -11.73
C ILE A 616 -7.79 -14.63 -11.43
N ASP A 617 -6.77 -15.39 -11.03
CA ASP A 617 -6.82 -16.86 -10.97
C ASP A 617 -6.67 -17.45 -9.56
N TYR A 618 -6.19 -16.68 -8.56
CA TYR A 618 -5.82 -17.25 -7.25
C TYR A 618 -6.47 -16.55 -6.04
N ARG A 619 -7.38 -15.59 -6.27
CA ARG A 619 -8.06 -14.83 -5.22
C ARG A 619 -9.53 -14.66 -5.53
N ILE A 620 -10.33 -14.52 -4.47
CA ILE A 620 -11.73 -14.10 -4.59
C ILE A 620 -11.76 -12.58 -4.68
N GLU A 621 -11.99 -12.09 -5.89
CA GLU A 621 -12.17 -10.68 -6.24
C GLU A 621 -13.53 -10.48 -6.88
N VAL A 622 -14.08 -9.27 -6.79
CA VAL A 622 -15.34 -8.94 -7.45
C VAL A 622 -15.21 -7.64 -8.23
N ALA A 623 -15.71 -7.65 -9.47
CA ALA A 623 -16.05 -6.46 -10.21
C ALA A 623 -17.55 -6.43 -10.55
N VAL A 624 -18.14 -5.25 -10.54
CA VAL A 624 -19.58 -5.04 -10.78
C VAL A 624 -19.80 -4.12 -11.97
N SER A 625 -20.69 -4.51 -12.87
CA SER A 625 -21.18 -3.65 -13.96
C SER A 625 -22.08 -2.55 -13.41
N LEU A 626 -21.85 -1.29 -13.81
CA LEU A 626 -22.75 -0.18 -13.49
C LEU A 626 -23.96 -0.19 -14.43
N LEU A 627 -25.10 -0.60 -13.89
CA LEU A 627 -26.38 -0.70 -14.61
C LEU A 627 -27.10 0.66 -14.69
N ASP A 628 -26.98 1.48 -13.64
CA ASP A 628 -27.54 2.83 -13.62
C ASP A 628 -26.75 3.77 -14.56
N PRO A 629 -27.39 4.37 -15.58
CA PRO A 629 -26.72 5.25 -16.54
C PRO A 629 -26.16 6.54 -15.91
N VAL A 630 -26.78 7.06 -14.85
CA VAL A 630 -26.31 8.26 -14.13
C VAL A 630 -25.01 7.95 -13.39
N LEU A 631 -24.96 6.81 -12.68
CA LEU A 631 -23.74 6.38 -12.00
C LEU A 631 -22.64 6.01 -12.99
N LYS A 632 -23.02 5.37 -14.11
CA LYS A 632 -22.10 5.09 -15.22
C LYS A 632 -21.47 6.38 -15.74
N GLN A 633 -22.28 7.40 -16.04
CA GLN A 633 -21.79 8.70 -16.52
C GLN A 633 -20.89 9.40 -15.50
N ARG A 634 -21.25 9.35 -14.21
CA ARG A 634 -20.43 9.90 -13.12
C ARG A 634 -19.00 9.33 -13.11
N VAL A 635 -18.87 8.02 -13.29
CA VAL A 635 -17.55 7.37 -13.36
C VAL A 635 -16.81 7.75 -14.64
N LEU A 636 -17.49 7.85 -15.78
CA LEU A 636 -16.89 8.32 -17.03
C LEU A 636 -16.34 9.75 -16.91
N ASP A 637 -17.07 10.66 -16.26
CA ASP A 637 -16.63 12.04 -16.03
C ASP A 637 -15.36 12.06 -15.16
N ILE A 638 -15.33 11.28 -14.07
CA ILE A 638 -14.18 11.18 -13.17
C ILE A 638 -12.96 10.62 -13.91
N ILE A 639 -13.12 9.56 -14.71
CA ILE A 639 -12.04 9.02 -15.53
C ILE A 639 -11.58 10.04 -16.58
N GLY A 640 -12.49 10.80 -17.18
CA GLY A 640 -12.17 11.91 -18.07
C GLY A 640 -11.29 12.97 -17.39
N ILE A 641 -11.63 13.37 -16.16
CA ILE A 641 -10.83 14.28 -15.34
C ILE A 641 -9.42 13.70 -15.09
N LEU A 642 -9.33 12.43 -14.69
CA LEU A 642 -8.05 11.76 -14.45
C LEU A 642 -7.16 11.71 -15.70
N LEU A 643 -7.70 11.34 -16.86
CA LEU A 643 -6.96 11.29 -18.12
C LEU A 643 -6.55 12.68 -18.65
N SER A 644 -7.25 13.72 -18.18
CA SER A 644 -6.97 15.13 -18.50
C SER A 644 -5.91 15.78 -17.60
N ASP A 645 -5.41 15.09 -16.58
CA ASP A 645 -4.42 15.63 -15.64
C ASP A 645 -3.14 16.09 -16.36
N THR A 646 -2.70 17.31 -16.03
CA THR A 646 -1.50 17.93 -16.60
C THR A 646 -0.54 18.43 -15.51
N MET A 647 -0.68 17.98 -14.27
CA MET A 647 0.14 18.41 -13.14
C MET A 647 0.84 17.25 -12.45
N LYS A 648 0.13 16.14 -12.25
CA LYS A 648 0.57 14.97 -11.49
C LYS A 648 0.62 13.70 -12.35
N ALA A 649 0.08 13.73 -13.56
CA ALA A 649 0.25 12.64 -14.52
C ALA A 649 1.70 12.54 -15.01
N ARG A 650 2.26 11.33 -14.96
CA ARG A 650 3.52 10.92 -15.60
C ARG A 650 3.23 9.92 -16.72
N ILE A 651 4.10 9.92 -17.72
CA ILE A 651 4.12 8.95 -18.80
C ILE A 651 4.83 7.69 -18.29
N VAL A 652 4.28 6.53 -18.62
CA VAL A 652 4.96 5.25 -18.46
C VAL A 652 5.52 4.87 -19.83
N ASP A 653 6.83 4.70 -19.94
CA ASP A 653 7.53 4.37 -21.19
C ASP A 653 8.49 3.19 -20.98
N LYS A 654 9.07 2.69 -22.08
CA LYS A 654 10.04 1.58 -22.09
C LYS A 654 11.27 1.87 -21.22
N GLU A 655 11.68 3.14 -21.16
CA GLU A 655 12.83 3.63 -20.42
C GLU A 655 12.55 3.81 -18.92
N LEU A 656 11.28 3.74 -18.50
CA LEU A 656 10.83 4.02 -17.15
C LEU A 656 11.26 5.41 -16.68
N SER A 657 11.11 6.42 -17.55
CA SER A 657 11.64 7.78 -17.38
C SER A 657 10.86 8.65 -16.38
N ASN A 658 9.60 8.29 -16.08
CA ASN A 658 8.69 9.04 -15.23
C ASN A 658 8.54 10.52 -15.61
N ARG A 659 8.62 10.84 -16.91
CA ARG A 659 8.39 12.20 -17.41
C ARG A 659 6.96 12.65 -17.14
N TYR A 660 6.78 13.89 -16.69
CA TYR A 660 5.45 14.47 -16.53
C TYR A 660 4.77 14.65 -17.89
N VAL A 661 3.46 14.44 -17.92
CA VAL A 661 2.64 14.73 -19.10
C VAL A 661 2.68 16.23 -19.39
N LEU A 662 3.11 16.59 -20.60
CA LEU A 662 3.18 17.99 -21.02
C LEU A 662 1.77 18.59 -21.14
N ARG A 663 1.57 19.76 -20.54
CA ARG A 663 0.28 20.48 -20.61
C ARG A 663 -0.07 20.87 -22.05
N GLY A 664 0.88 21.41 -22.80
CA GLY A 664 0.62 22.09 -24.08
C GLY A 664 -0.37 23.26 -23.87
N ASN A 665 -1.31 23.41 -24.80
CA ASN A 665 -2.39 24.42 -24.76
C ASN A 665 -3.61 24.00 -23.92
N ARG A 666 -3.55 22.84 -23.23
CA ARG A 666 -4.65 22.33 -22.41
C ARG A 666 -4.74 23.10 -21.08
N ARG A 667 -5.91 23.04 -20.44
CA ARG A 667 -6.11 23.61 -19.10
C ARG A 667 -5.16 22.98 -18.09
N LYS A 668 -4.78 23.75 -17.07
CA LYS A 668 -3.99 23.25 -15.94
C LYS A 668 -4.92 22.47 -15.02
N VAL A 669 -4.85 21.15 -15.05
CA VAL A 669 -5.72 20.26 -14.27
C VAL A 669 -4.89 19.43 -13.28
N ARG A 670 -5.26 19.47 -12.00
CA ARG A 670 -4.85 18.51 -10.98
C ARG A 670 -6.07 17.68 -10.61
N SER A 671 -6.09 16.44 -11.09
CA SER A 671 -7.24 15.55 -11.07
C SER A 671 -7.89 15.42 -9.70
N GLN A 672 -7.14 15.16 -8.63
CA GLN A 672 -7.72 14.99 -7.29
C GLN A 672 -8.46 16.25 -6.80
N LEU A 673 -7.99 17.45 -7.12
CA LEU A 673 -8.71 18.68 -6.76
C LEU A 673 -9.95 18.89 -7.65
N ALA A 674 -9.81 18.66 -8.95
CA ALA A 674 -10.93 18.77 -9.89
C ALA A 674 -12.04 17.75 -9.60
N ILE A 675 -11.70 16.54 -9.15
CA ILE A 675 -12.66 15.54 -8.69
C ILE A 675 -13.36 16.02 -7.42
N TYR A 676 -12.63 16.58 -6.45
CA TYR A 676 -13.25 17.14 -5.26
C TYR A 676 -14.28 18.22 -5.61
N ASP A 677 -13.95 19.13 -6.53
CA ASP A 677 -14.86 20.17 -6.99
C ASP A 677 -16.07 19.58 -7.75
N TYR A 678 -15.84 18.58 -8.61
CA TYR A 678 -16.91 17.86 -9.32
C TYR A 678 -17.89 17.21 -8.34
N ILE A 679 -17.40 16.43 -7.38
CA ILE A 679 -18.25 15.80 -6.35
C ILE A 679 -18.93 16.86 -5.51
N LYS A 680 -18.22 17.91 -5.08
CA LYS A 680 -18.81 19.00 -4.30
C LYS A 680 -19.97 19.68 -5.02
N ASN A 681 -19.91 19.81 -6.35
CA ASN A 681 -21.01 20.36 -7.14
C ASN A 681 -22.20 19.41 -7.22
N LEU A 682 -21.97 18.10 -7.25
CA LEU A 682 -23.05 17.10 -7.16
C LEU A 682 -23.77 17.10 -5.81
N GLU A 683 -23.06 17.48 -4.74
CA GLU A 683 -23.60 17.49 -3.38
C GLU A 683 -24.17 18.86 -2.95
N GLN A 684 -24.35 19.81 -3.87
CA GLN A 684 -25.04 21.07 -3.55
C GLN A 684 -26.55 20.80 -3.35
N PRO A 685 -27.22 21.51 -2.42
CA PRO A 685 -28.66 21.42 -2.27
C PRO A 685 -29.36 21.78 -3.59
N GLU A 686 -30.37 21.00 -3.98
CA GLU A 686 -31.25 21.31 -5.11
C GLU A 686 -32.06 22.59 -4.89
#